data_AF-A0A2K2H5Q4-F1
#
_entry.id   AF-A0A2K2H5Q4-F1
#
_cell.length_a   1.000
_cell.length_b   1.000
_cell.length_c   1.000
_cell.angle_alpha   90.00
_cell.angle_beta   90.00
_cell.angle_gamma   90.00
#
_symmetry.space_group_name_H-M   'P 1'
#
loop_
_entity.id
_entity.type
_entity.pdbx_description
1 polymer ?
#
loop_
_entity_poly.entity_id
_entity_poly.type
_entity_poly.pdbx_seq_one_letter_code
_entity_poly.pdbx_strand_id
1 'polypeptide(L)'
;MFRKLFSKKIEYSFDEVYKDANSGDPVAQCKLALMYEKGMGIKQSDVQAGIWYLKAARSGNLDAIFKIGVFYISGKGVPKVTDTGVKWLTKARDNGHPKAQDLIDEFTNSNIDNCNKNSIEISKTHNKDNALDKIGDLNCAEHVTINNTDECFGETIETHKVEEILDKIEDFKNLEILETRISELVQWHDVPVRLLNGINHAISHGLISFDTVLDFLMNEENAIKELMRVKNIGKKSINDLRTILSKHNAYQAYQAYQKEISQKFDIEENDERLSKTIIDLVNENHVSNRLRNRINEFYRNNLLSFLTVKDYKENPSAANHEMMSLPNFGRGTLDELNDLVNNFITGEEKKNCNIPESISSEALIDYISNFVKERNFEIFLMRRGLCGVDKHTLGEVAERYGLTRERVRQIDKKIVEKCRIKANRIYFEKYLLQRKQEISDIIFSGSPAINLKAAKSKHKKLISVDALAIEVVHEKIEGWLTYNYKKKGDLWAINDVCLNNYPHLSSQFFELTGECKKTIKRKTEILTWPISIGQIFEEFPYIDENEIIDYLTNDLGAEINNGIIVKLKKLSPKNRLIHVLRKVGHGLHTSQIRAYHKDMFGLDVSEHAIGAVLGRLEEALIVGRGVYDIYENLTLTSDDLKEVRDRTFKYLESREGFVSAKVIYKNVFSEDSYRFSTEFSDYMLLGILQDDERFSVKHGLMVGLAGDSLGNGYIPLMDQITQVVEEYGPVSVPEISEKIKENREVFDTTIVVMLNSSPDVVATKERGKFNLTEKVLGTEEDIFYLDIALEIALLESAKSCHVLEDSLQAVGIQCHKRTIKSWVSKSTKYDISGDMVRLIKPSDEVTLYNSIYETMKKRELSFQELYESLTVALEGKNEQRFIQYDCRVHMSNYSSKIETIENMLEEFDF
;
A
#
# COMPACT_ATOMS: atom_id res chain seq x y z
N MET A 1 -8.17 39.72 51.38
CA MET A 1 -7.17 40.79 51.18
C MET A 1 -5.85 40.28 50.57
N PHE A 2 -5.45 39.01 50.77
CA PHE A 2 -4.22 38.43 50.19
C PHE A 2 -4.25 38.07 48.68
N ARG A 3 -5.42 38.10 48.02
CA ARG A 3 -5.53 37.86 46.56
C ARG A 3 -5.30 39.10 45.68
N LYS A 4 -5.10 40.29 46.26
CA LYS A 4 -4.94 41.55 45.52
C LYS A 4 -3.51 42.11 45.47
N LEU A 5 -2.52 41.41 46.05
CA LEU A 5 -1.15 41.95 46.22
C LEU A 5 -0.07 41.35 45.30
N PHE A 6 -0.40 40.44 44.40
CA PHE A 6 0.52 40.05 43.30
C PHE A 6 -0.07 40.42 41.94
N SER A 7 -0.41 41.70 41.79
CA SER A 7 -0.75 42.34 40.53
C SER A 7 0.51 42.85 39.82
N LYS A 8 1.11 42.00 38.99
CA LYS A 8 1.71 42.36 37.68
C LYS A 8 2.23 41.09 36.99
N LYS A 9 1.32 40.27 36.47
CA LYS A 9 1.64 39.44 35.30
C LYS A 9 0.84 40.04 34.16
N ILE A 10 1.55 40.64 33.22
CA ILE A 10 0.99 41.09 31.94
C ILE A 10 0.43 39.82 31.29
N GLU A 11 -0.89 39.61 31.36
CA GLU A 11 -1.56 38.61 30.54
C GLU A 11 -1.56 39.18 29.12
N TYR A 12 -0.63 38.70 28.30
CA TYR A 12 -0.66 38.96 26.88
C TYR A 12 -1.81 38.15 26.26
N SER A 13 -2.64 38.77 25.43
CA SER A 13 -3.65 38.04 24.66
C SER A 13 -2.95 37.09 23.69
N PHE A 14 -3.43 35.83 23.58
CA PHE A 14 -2.89 34.87 22.62
C PHE A 14 -2.89 35.44 21.20
N ASP A 15 -3.95 36.13 20.81
CA ASP A 15 -4.11 36.67 19.46
C ASP A 15 -3.07 37.75 19.13
N GLU A 16 -2.66 38.55 20.12
CA GLU A 16 -1.61 39.57 19.96
C GLU A 16 -0.24 38.92 19.87
N VAL A 17 0.08 38.00 20.80
CA VAL A 17 1.37 37.27 20.79
C VAL A 17 1.52 36.43 19.52
N TYR A 18 0.43 35.81 19.07
CA TYR A 18 0.41 35.00 17.85
C TYR A 18 0.63 35.85 16.60
N LYS A 19 -0.02 37.01 16.52
CA LYS A 19 0.17 37.97 15.43
C LYS A 19 1.63 38.46 15.37
N ASP A 20 2.20 38.85 16.51
CA ASP A 20 3.58 39.35 16.57
C ASP A 20 4.59 38.23 16.31
N ALA A 21 4.35 37.01 16.80
CA ALA A 21 5.18 35.84 16.52
C ALA A 21 5.19 35.45 15.03
N ASN A 22 4.04 35.57 14.35
CA ASN A 22 3.91 35.38 12.91
C ASN A 22 4.60 36.48 12.11
N SER A 23 4.69 37.71 12.63
CA SER A 23 5.44 38.80 12.00
C SER A 23 6.97 38.65 12.10
N GLY A 24 7.45 37.61 12.78
CA GLY A 24 8.87 37.29 12.88
C GLY A 24 9.55 37.81 14.14
N ASP A 25 8.84 38.42 15.09
CA ASP A 25 9.43 38.91 16.34
C ASP A 25 9.96 37.72 17.18
N PRO A 26 11.29 37.59 17.38
CA PRO A 26 11.88 36.48 18.12
C PRO A 26 11.42 36.40 19.58
N VAL A 27 11.06 37.54 20.18
CA VAL A 27 10.54 37.61 21.56
C VAL A 27 9.10 37.11 21.61
N ALA A 28 8.26 37.51 20.67
CA ALA A 28 6.89 37.00 20.55
C ALA A 28 6.86 35.50 20.22
N GLN A 29 7.74 35.01 19.35
CA GLN A 29 7.90 33.59 19.04
C GLN A 29 8.31 32.77 20.28
N CYS A 30 9.24 33.28 21.09
CA CYS A 30 9.64 32.63 22.35
C CYS A 30 8.49 32.65 23.39
N LYS A 31 7.71 33.73 23.45
CA LYS A 31 6.53 33.82 24.32
C LYS A 31 5.43 32.84 23.89
N LEU A 32 5.18 32.72 22.58
CA LEU A 32 4.20 31.77 22.03
C LEU A 32 4.62 30.32 22.32
N ALA A 33 5.91 30.01 22.17
CA ALA A 33 6.46 28.71 22.54
C ALA A 33 6.20 28.38 24.02
N LEU A 34 6.41 29.36 24.91
CA LEU A 34 6.14 29.21 26.34
C LEU A 34 4.64 29.04 26.65
N MET A 35 3.76 29.69 25.89
CA MET A 35 2.31 29.51 26.03
C MET A 35 1.89 28.08 25.65
N TYR A 36 2.48 27.50 24.59
CA TYR A 36 2.26 26.10 24.22
C TYR A 36 2.92 25.13 25.21
N GLU A 37 4.10 25.42 25.75
CA GLU A 37 4.79 24.58 26.75
C GLU A 37 3.99 24.49 28.06
N LYS A 38 3.37 25.60 28.50
CA LYS A 38 2.72 25.72 29.81
C LYS A 38 1.20 25.73 29.77
N GLY A 39 0.59 25.70 28.59
CA GLY A 39 -0.85 25.81 28.41
C GLY A 39 -1.42 27.15 28.90
N MET A 40 -0.69 28.26 28.72
CA MET A 40 -1.14 29.58 29.19
C MET A 40 -2.11 30.20 28.19
N GLY A 41 -3.41 30.12 28.48
CA GLY A 41 -4.47 30.65 27.62
C GLY A 41 -4.76 29.81 26.36
N ILE A 42 -4.01 28.73 26.15
CA ILE A 42 -4.17 27.77 25.04
C ILE A 42 -3.89 26.34 25.51
N LYS A 43 -4.31 25.34 24.73
CA LYS A 43 -4.03 23.93 25.04
C LYS A 43 -2.52 23.67 24.97
N GLN A 44 -1.97 23.04 26.00
CA GLN A 44 -0.56 22.66 26.07
C GLN A 44 -0.19 21.72 24.91
N SER A 45 0.95 21.98 24.27
CA SER A 45 1.51 21.15 23.20
C SER A 45 3.04 21.30 23.16
N ASP A 46 3.76 20.27 23.60
CA ASP A 46 5.22 20.27 23.60
C ASP A 46 5.77 20.32 22.16
N VAL A 47 5.08 19.72 21.19
CA VAL A 47 5.46 19.77 19.77
C VAL A 47 5.39 21.20 19.22
N GLN A 48 4.29 21.91 19.47
CA GLN A 48 4.17 23.31 19.04
C GLN A 48 5.17 24.20 19.79
N ALA A 49 5.40 23.95 21.08
CA ALA A 49 6.43 24.66 21.84
C ALA A 49 7.82 24.47 21.25
N GLY A 50 8.21 23.25 20.87
CA GLY A 50 9.49 22.95 20.24
C GLY A 50 9.67 23.67 18.90
N ILE A 51 8.63 23.73 18.07
CA ILE A 51 8.64 24.43 16.78
C ILE A 51 8.86 25.94 16.98
N TRP A 52 8.11 26.56 17.89
CA TRP A 52 8.20 28.00 18.15
C TRP A 52 9.52 28.39 18.85
N TYR A 53 10.03 27.55 19.76
CA TYR A 53 11.37 27.75 20.34
C TYR A 53 12.47 27.64 19.27
N LEU A 54 12.37 26.70 18.32
CA LEU A 54 13.34 26.58 17.24
C LEU A 54 13.32 27.80 16.31
N LYS A 55 12.13 28.33 15.98
CA LYS A 55 11.99 29.58 15.19
C LYS A 55 12.64 30.76 15.90
N ALA A 56 12.30 30.99 17.17
CA ALA A 56 12.88 32.07 17.96
C ALA A 56 14.41 31.92 18.14
N ALA A 57 14.90 30.69 18.32
CA ALA A 57 16.33 30.39 18.46
C ALA A 57 17.13 30.69 17.18
N ARG A 58 16.53 30.45 16.01
CA ARG A 58 17.15 30.78 14.71
C ARG A 58 17.25 32.28 14.48
N SER A 59 16.29 33.05 14.99
CA SER A 59 16.30 34.51 14.96
C SER A 59 17.11 35.15 16.12
N GLY A 60 17.90 34.35 16.85
CA GLY A 60 18.87 34.85 17.84
C GLY A 60 18.32 35.09 19.24
N ASN A 61 17.09 34.67 19.56
CA ASN A 61 16.57 34.81 20.92
C ASN A 61 17.30 33.85 21.89
N LEU A 62 18.02 34.40 22.86
CA LEU A 62 18.88 33.64 23.79
C LEU A 62 18.11 32.63 24.64
N ASP A 63 16.94 33.01 25.15
CA ASP A 63 16.08 32.13 25.96
C ASP A 63 15.57 30.95 25.12
N ALA A 64 15.27 31.19 23.85
CA ALA A 64 14.83 30.17 22.91
C ALA A 64 15.97 29.22 22.49
N ILE A 65 17.19 29.73 22.27
CA ILE A 65 18.40 28.92 21.99
C ILE A 65 18.68 27.96 23.16
N PHE A 66 18.55 28.45 24.39
CA PHE A 66 18.66 27.60 25.58
C PHE A 66 17.53 26.57 25.67
N LYS A 67 16.28 27.01 25.51
CA LYS A 67 15.09 26.14 25.60
C LYS A 67 15.08 25.04 24.55
N ILE A 68 15.50 25.31 23.33
CA ILE A 68 15.56 24.30 22.28
C ILE A 68 16.66 23.26 22.57
N GLY A 69 17.79 23.68 23.17
CA GLY A 69 18.81 22.76 23.68
C GLY A 69 18.23 21.77 24.70
N VAL A 70 17.47 22.26 25.68
CA VAL A 70 16.78 21.43 26.67
C VAL A 70 15.73 20.50 26.02
N PHE A 71 14.99 20.98 25.01
CA PHE A 71 14.00 20.19 24.29
C PHE A 71 14.65 19.02 23.52
N TYR A 72 15.80 19.24 22.87
CA TYR A 72 16.56 18.18 22.19
C TYR A 72 17.15 17.15 23.16
N ILE A 73 17.55 17.55 24.37
CA ILE A 73 18.10 16.60 25.35
C ILE A 73 17.00 15.79 26.03
N SER A 74 15.86 16.43 26.32
CA SER A 74 14.73 15.78 26.98
C SER A 74 13.83 14.99 26.02
N GLY A 75 13.90 15.24 24.71
CA GLY A 75 12.99 14.65 23.72
C GLY A 75 11.56 15.21 23.80
N LYS A 76 11.36 16.36 24.47
CA LYS A 76 10.04 17.00 24.58
C LYS A 76 9.72 17.72 23.29
N GLY A 77 8.70 17.26 22.56
CA GLY A 77 8.21 17.92 21.35
C GLY A 77 9.14 17.92 20.14
N VAL A 78 10.40 17.48 20.31
CA VAL A 78 11.42 17.31 19.27
C VAL A 78 12.15 15.98 19.49
N PRO A 79 12.74 15.36 18.46
CA PRO A 79 13.48 14.10 18.62
C PRO A 79 14.63 14.24 19.62
N LYS A 80 14.76 13.27 20.53
CA LYS A 80 15.84 13.24 21.52
C LYS A 80 17.18 13.00 20.82
N VAL A 81 18.04 14.01 20.80
CA VAL A 81 19.40 13.94 20.22
C VAL A 81 20.35 14.72 21.11
N THR A 82 21.00 14.02 22.04
CA THR A 82 21.86 14.57 23.09
C THR A 82 22.96 15.47 22.52
N ASP A 83 23.67 15.02 21.49
CA ASP A 83 24.75 15.80 20.85
C ASP A 83 24.25 17.11 20.24
N THR A 84 23.05 17.09 19.67
CA THR A 84 22.43 18.30 19.08
C THR A 84 22.00 19.25 20.18
N GLY A 85 21.44 18.72 21.27
CA GLY A 85 21.09 19.50 22.45
C GLY A 85 22.27 20.18 23.13
N VAL A 86 23.38 19.45 23.32
CA VAL A 86 24.64 20.01 23.86
C VAL A 86 25.20 21.10 22.94
N LYS A 87 25.14 20.94 21.62
CA LYS A 87 25.53 21.99 20.66
C LYS A 87 24.68 23.27 20.81
N TRP A 88 23.37 23.14 21.00
CA TRP A 88 22.49 24.29 21.23
C TRP A 88 22.73 24.95 22.60
N LEU A 89 22.96 24.19 23.66
CA LEU A 89 23.34 24.73 24.97
C LEU A 89 24.70 25.42 24.92
N THR A 90 25.68 24.84 24.21
CA THR A 90 27.00 25.45 24.00
C THR A 90 26.85 26.79 23.29
N LYS A 91 26.01 26.85 22.26
CA LYS A 91 25.65 28.11 21.59
C LYS A 91 24.97 29.10 22.52
N ALA A 92 24.10 28.66 23.44
CA ALA A 92 23.47 29.53 24.43
C ALA A 92 24.51 30.10 25.43
N ARG A 93 25.45 29.27 25.89
CA ARG A 93 26.58 29.67 26.75
C ARG A 93 27.46 30.70 26.06
N ASP A 94 27.87 30.43 24.82
CA ASP A 94 28.77 31.30 24.06
C ASP A 94 28.11 32.66 23.77
N ASN A 95 26.77 32.73 23.79
CA ASN A 95 26.00 33.97 23.71
C ASN A 95 25.53 34.51 25.08
N GLY A 96 26.11 34.03 26.20
CA GLY A 96 25.96 34.62 27.53
C GLY A 96 24.72 34.17 28.33
N HIS A 97 24.04 33.08 27.95
CA HIS A 97 22.90 32.59 28.72
C HIS A 97 23.35 31.97 30.07
N PRO A 98 22.89 32.49 31.22
CA PRO A 98 23.50 32.22 32.54
C PRO A 98 23.36 30.78 33.02
N LYS A 99 22.32 30.07 32.58
CA LYS A 99 22.04 28.67 32.97
C LYS A 99 22.55 27.63 31.98
N ALA A 100 23.13 28.08 30.87
CA ALA A 100 23.55 27.17 29.81
C ALA A 100 24.79 26.38 30.24
N GLN A 101 25.74 27.04 30.94
CA GLN A 101 26.91 26.39 31.49
C GLN A 101 26.53 25.38 32.56
N ASP A 102 25.66 25.74 33.52
CA ASP A 102 25.19 24.83 34.57
C ASP A 102 24.55 23.55 34.01
N LEU A 103 23.77 23.64 32.92
CA LEU A 103 23.16 22.48 32.28
C LEU A 103 24.12 21.69 31.41
N ILE A 104 25.07 22.34 30.73
CA ILE A 104 26.16 21.62 30.04
C ILE A 104 26.96 20.85 31.07
N ASP A 105 27.32 21.48 32.19
CA ASP A 105 28.02 20.87 33.30
C ASP A 105 27.17 19.78 33.95
N GLU A 106 25.85 19.94 34.08
CA GLU A 106 24.93 18.88 34.53
C GLU A 106 24.91 17.69 33.55
N PHE A 107 25.04 17.89 32.24
CA PHE A 107 25.05 16.80 31.23
C PHE A 107 26.43 16.16 31.02
N THR A 108 27.51 16.94 31.13
CA THR A 108 28.88 16.40 31.15
C THR A 108 29.16 15.74 32.48
N ASN A 109 28.63 16.28 33.59
CA ASN A 109 28.61 15.63 34.89
C ASN A 109 27.58 14.52 34.97
N SER A 110 26.50 14.45 34.16
CA SER A 110 25.65 13.26 34.07
C SER A 110 26.27 12.15 33.23
N ASN A 111 27.22 12.48 32.35
CA ASN A 111 28.10 11.49 31.71
C ASN A 111 29.26 11.10 32.64
N ILE A 112 29.72 12.01 33.50
CA ILE A 112 30.64 11.67 34.60
C ILE A 112 29.90 11.02 35.79
N ASP A 113 28.59 11.17 35.96
CA ASP A 113 27.73 10.54 36.99
C ASP A 113 27.02 9.30 36.44
N ASN A 114 27.00 9.08 35.12
CA ASN A 114 26.93 7.74 34.55
C ASN A 114 28.26 6.98 34.70
N CYS A 115 29.37 7.68 34.96
CA CYS A 115 30.62 7.08 35.42
C CYS A 115 30.78 7.10 36.97
N ASN A 116 30.11 8.01 37.71
CA ASN A 116 30.30 8.25 39.14
C ASN A 116 29.10 7.85 40.02
N LYS A 117 27.96 7.41 39.45
CA LYS A 117 27.01 6.56 40.20
C LYS A 117 27.53 5.15 40.47
N ASN A 118 28.70 4.81 39.92
CA ASN A 118 29.49 3.64 40.33
C ASN A 118 30.62 3.98 41.31
N SER A 119 30.61 5.17 41.91
CA SER A 119 31.50 5.52 43.03
C SER A 119 30.76 6.33 44.09
N ILE A 120 30.05 5.65 45.01
CA ILE A 120 29.75 6.21 46.33
C ILE A 120 30.65 5.56 47.36
N GLU A 121 31.51 6.39 47.94
CA GLU A 121 32.22 6.16 49.19
C GLU A 121 31.27 5.61 50.27
N ILE A 122 31.59 4.44 50.83
CA ILE A 122 31.04 4.05 52.13
C ILE A 122 31.75 4.90 53.20
N SER A 123 31.42 6.18 53.28
CA SER A 123 31.79 7.01 54.41
C SER A 123 30.60 7.10 55.38
N LYS A 124 30.64 6.25 56.42
CA LYS A 124 29.98 6.42 57.72
C LYS A 124 28.45 6.54 57.75
N THR A 125 27.75 5.39 57.83
CA THR A 125 26.49 5.30 58.60
C THR A 125 26.37 3.95 59.32
N HIS A 126 26.24 4.00 60.65
CA HIS A 126 25.96 2.84 61.51
C HIS A 126 24.50 2.38 61.37
N ASN A 127 24.19 1.46 60.45
CA ASN A 127 23.18 0.41 60.69
C ASN A 127 23.14 -0.62 59.56
N LYS A 128 23.22 -1.90 59.91
CA LYS A 128 23.41 -3.03 58.99
C LYS A 128 22.14 -3.47 58.24
N ASP A 129 20.95 -3.13 58.74
CA ASP A 129 19.71 -3.77 58.26
C ASP A 129 18.97 -3.00 57.14
N ASN A 130 19.32 -1.75 56.86
CA ASN A 130 18.69 -0.95 55.79
C ASN A 130 19.44 -1.00 54.44
N ALA A 131 20.53 -1.77 54.35
CA ALA A 131 21.29 -1.94 53.10
C ALA A 131 20.68 -3.02 52.17
N LEU A 132 19.96 -4.00 52.73
CA LEU A 132 19.42 -5.15 52.00
C LEU A 132 18.20 -4.80 51.14
N ASP A 133 17.36 -3.84 51.56
CA ASP A 133 16.15 -3.45 50.81
C ASP A 133 16.44 -2.58 49.56
N LYS A 134 17.68 -2.10 49.37
CA LYS A 134 18.04 -1.25 48.22
C LYS A 134 18.86 -1.96 47.14
N ILE A 135 19.17 -3.25 47.31
CA ILE A 135 19.96 -4.03 46.35
C ILE A 135 19.10 -4.61 45.21
N GLY A 136 17.76 -4.54 45.31
CA GLY A 136 16.84 -4.96 44.25
C GLY A 136 16.82 -4.11 42.97
N ASP A 137 17.56 -3.00 42.92
CA ASP A 137 17.47 -2.00 41.83
C ASP A 137 18.73 -1.88 40.95
N LEU A 138 19.67 -2.84 41.00
CA LEU A 138 20.97 -2.73 40.31
C LEU A 138 21.17 -3.78 39.19
N ASN A 139 20.64 -3.49 38.00
CA ASN A 139 21.12 -4.08 36.75
C ASN A 139 22.28 -3.21 36.21
N CYS A 140 23.38 -3.88 35.82
CA CYS A 140 24.54 -3.38 35.05
C CYS A 140 25.72 -2.76 35.82
N ALA A 141 26.72 -3.57 36.18
CA ALA A 141 28.13 -3.16 36.24
C ALA A 141 29.10 -4.35 36.06
N GLU A 142 30.05 -4.22 35.13
CA GLU A 142 31.20 -5.11 34.91
C GLU A 142 32.49 -4.35 35.30
N HIS A 143 33.29 -4.98 36.17
CA HIS A 143 34.62 -4.60 36.67
C HIS A 143 34.74 -3.63 37.88
N VAL A 144 35.50 -4.12 38.87
CA VAL A 144 35.85 -3.54 40.17
C VAL A 144 37.34 -3.19 40.16
N THR A 145 37.72 -2.02 40.67
CA THR A 145 39.11 -1.69 41.03
C THR A 145 39.16 -1.09 42.43
N ILE A 146 40.05 -1.64 43.26
CA ILE A 146 40.29 -1.27 44.67
C ILE A 146 41.52 -0.35 44.69
N ASN A 147 41.40 0.86 45.23
CA ASN A 147 42.55 1.69 45.54
C ASN A 147 42.77 1.69 47.07
N ASN A 148 43.88 1.09 47.47
CA ASN A 148 44.39 1.16 48.84
C ASN A 148 44.94 2.56 49.11
N THR A 149 44.42 3.21 50.15
CA THR A 149 45.22 4.11 50.98
C THR A 149 44.92 3.82 52.45
N ASP A 150 45.87 3.13 53.06
CA ASP A 150 46.32 3.10 54.44
C ASP A 150 45.36 3.01 55.66
N GLU A 151 45.76 2.05 56.51
CA GLU A 151 45.60 1.92 57.97
C GLU A 151 44.34 1.25 58.57
N CYS A 152 44.56 -0.03 58.94
CA CYS A 152 44.17 -0.68 60.20
C CYS A 152 42.69 -0.99 60.48
N PHE A 153 42.29 -2.26 60.37
CA PHE A 153 42.08 -3.21 61.48
C PHE A 153 41.41 -4.49 60.94
N GLY A 154 41.91 -5.65 61.36
CA GLY A 154 41.50 -6.96 60.84
C GLY A 154 40.18 -7.49 61.42
N GLU A 155 39.54 -8.37 60.66
CA GLU A 155 39.00 -9.66 61.10
C GLU A 155 38.44 -10.43 59.89
N THR A 156 38.81 -11.71 59.81
CA THR A 156 38.45 -12.68 58.78
C THR A 156 36.97 -13.06 58.82
N ILE A 157 36.25 -12.94 57.70
CA ILE A 157 34.92 -13.54 57.50
C ILE A 157 35.08 -14.77 56.59
N GLU A 158 34.55 -15.90 57.07
CA GLU A 158 34.70 -17.25 56.51
C GLU A 158 34.13 -17.41 55.09
N THR A 159 34.92 -18.06 54.23
CA THR A 159 34.73 -18.21 52.78
C THR A 159 33.56 -19.10 52.36
N HIS A 160 32.95 -19.88 53.26
CA HIS A 160 31.95 -20.90 52.87
C HIS A 160 30.49 -20.41 52.74
N LYS A 161 30.14 -19.19 53.15
CA LYS A 161 28.79 -18.61 52.90
C LYS A 161 28.70 -17.78 51.63
N VAL A 162 29.83 -17.51 51.00
CA VAL A 162 29.92 -16.77 49.73
C VAL A 162 29.61 -17.71 48.55
N GLU A 163 30.02 -18.98 48.63
CA GLU A 163 29.81 -19.99 47.57
C GLU A 163 28.32 -20.33 47.37
N GLU A 164 27.53 -20.46 48.44
CA GLU A 164 26.09 -20.79 48.34
C GLU A 164 25.22 -19.63 47.77
N ILE A 165 25.73 -18.39 47.84
CA ILE A 165 25.10 -17.20 47.26
C ILE A 165 25.54 -17.02 45.79
N LEU A 166 26.78 -17.39 45.46
CA LEU A 166 27.30 -17.35 44.09
C LEU A 166 26.61 -18.38 43.18
N ASP A 167 26.32 -19.58 43.68
CA ASP A 167 25.60 -20.62 42.91
C ASP A 167 24.18 -20.17 42.49
N LYS A 168 23.48 -19.38 43.31
CA LYS A 168 22.13 -18.86 42.99
C LYS A 168 22.14 -17.62 42.10
N ILE A 169 23.26 -16.89 42.05
CA ILE A 169 23.46 -15.74 41.15
C ILE A 169 23.85 -16.23 39.74
N GLU A 170 24.52 -17.38 39.64
CA GLU A 170 24.89 -18.00 38.36
C GLU A 170 23.66 -18.47 37.55
N ASP A 171 22.63 -18.99 38.21
CA ASP A 171 21.39 -19.44 37.54
C ASP A 171 20.60 -18.30 36.88
N PHE A 172 20.62 -17.07 37.44
CA PHE A 172 19.91 -15.92 36.87
C PHE A 172 20.70 -15.19 35.77
N LYS A 173 22.03 -15.15 35.87
CA LYS A 173 22.89 -14.62 34.79
C LYS A 173 22.75 -15.42 33.49
N ASN A 174 22.43 -16.70 33.59
CA ASN A 174 22.32 -17.59 32.43
C ASN A 174 21.08 -17.34 31.54
N LEU A 175 20.03 -16.65 32.02
CA LEU A 175 18.84 -16.32 31.21
C LEU A 175 19.02 -15.04 30.38
N GLU A 176 19.62 -14.00 30.95
CA GLU A 176 19.84 -12.70 30.28
C GLU A 176 20.99 -12.78 29.26
N ILE A 177 22.02 -13.59 29.56
CA ILE A 177 23.09 -13.94 28.61
C ILE A 177 22.55 -14.78 27.44
N LEU A 178 21.46 -15.54 27.62
CA LEU A 178 20.84 -16.37 26.58
C LEU A 178 20.02 -15.54 25.59
N GLU A 179 19.17 -14.63 26.08
CA GLU A 179 18.41 -13.71 25.21
C GLU A 179 19.35 -12.80 24.42
N THR A 180 20.45 -12.38 25.06
CA THR A 180 21.48 -11.56 24.41
C THR A 180 22.27 -12.37 23.38
N ARG A 181 22.72 -13.60 23.67
CA ARG A 181 23.48 -14.43 22.71
C ARG A 181 22.65 -15.01 21.57
N ILE A 182 21.37 -15.35 21.81
CA ILE A 182 20.45 -15.75 20.73
C ILE A 182 20.11 -14.52 19.87
N SER A 183 19.91 -13.35 20.48
CA SER A 183 19.70 -12.10 19.74
C SER A 183 20.94 -11.66 18.97
N GLU A 184 22.15 -11.87 19.49
CA GLU A 184 23.42 -11.60 18.79
C GLU A 184 23.66 -12.59 17.64
N LEU A 185 23.35 -13.88 17.81
CA LEU A 185 23.37 -14.87 16.73
C LEU A 185 22.35 -14.52 15.62
N VAL A 186 21.18 -14.00 15.98
CA VAL A 186 20.12 -13.56 15.05
C VAL A 186 20.43 -12.21 14.38
N GLN A 187 21.14 -11.31 15.06
CA GLN A 187 21.49 -9.99 14.53
C GLN A 187 22.68 -10.02 13.56
N TRP A 188 23.61 -10.97 13.71
CA TRP A 188 24.85 -10.98 12.93
C TRP A 188 24.83 -11.92 11.73
N HIS A 189 23.96 -12.92 11.71
CA HIS A 189 23.84 -13.88 10.61
C HIS A 189 22.35 -14.11 10.30
N ASP A 190 21.95 -14.08 9.02
CA ASP A 190 20.57 -14.35 8.59
C ASP A 190 20.14 -15.78 8.99
N VAL A 191 19.67 -15.97 10.23
CA VAL A 191 19.22 -17.26 10.73
C VAL A 191 17.80 -17.50 10.21
N PRO A 192 17.53 -18.61 9.49
CA PRO A 192 16.19 -18.88 8.98
C PRO A 192 15.17 -19.01 10.12
N VAL A 193 14.12 -18.20 10.11
CA VAL A 193 13.06 -18.13 11.16
C VAL A 193 12.47 -19.51 11.50
N ARG A 194 12.41 -20.43 10.54
CA ARG A 194 11.96 -21.83 10.76
C ARG A 194 12.83 -22.62 11.72
N LEU A 195 14.13 -22.37 11.76
CA LEU A 195 15.07 -23.03 12.65
C LEU A 195 14.89 -22.53 14.09
N LEU A 196 14.74 -21.21 14.28
CA LEU A 196 14.45 -20.60 15.58
C LEU A 196 13.16 -21.14 16.19
N ASN A 197 12.10 -21.20 15.38
CA ASN A 197 10.80 -21.69 15.82
C ASN A 197 10.83 -23.19 16.14
N GLY A 198 11.64 -23.98 15.43
CA GLY A 198 11.81 -25.41 15.69
C GLY A 198 12.55 -25.70 17.00
N ILE A 199 13.59 -24.92 17.31
CA ILE A 199 14.35 -25.05 18.56
C ILE A 199 13.50 -24.60 19.76
N ASN A 200 12.82 -23.46 19.65
CA ASN A 200 11.94 -22.95 20.70
C ASN A 200 10.75 -23.89 20.97
N HIS A 201 10.19 -24.52 19.93
CA HIS A 201 9.15 -25.53 20.09
C HIS A 201 9.67 -26.80 20.79
N ALA A 202 10.89 -27.26 20.48
CA ALA A 202 11.46 -28.46 21.07
C ALA A 202 11.80 -28.30 22.56
N ILE A 203 12.30 -27.12 22.96
CA ILE A 203 12.59 -26.75 24.35
C ILE A 203 11.29 -26.59 25.16
N SER A 204 10.32 -25.84 24.63
CA SER A 204 9.03 -25.59 25.31
C SER A 204 8.19 -26.84 25.56
N HIS A 205 8.40 -27.91 24.77
CA HIS A 205 7.69 -29.18 24.93
C HIS A 205 8.55 -30.26 25.60
N GLY A 206 9.72 -29.90 26.14
CA GLY A 206 10.60 -30.81 26.89
C GLY A 206 11.18 -31.97 26.06
N LEU A 207 11.24 -31.82 24.74
CA LEU A 207 11.71 -32.88 23.81
C LEU A 207 13.24 -32.94 23.72
N ILE A 208 13.93 -31.87 24.10
CA ILE A 208 15.39 -31.77 24.27
C ILE A 208 15.65 -30.97 25.56
N SER A 209 16.68 -31.34 26.34
CA SER A 209 17.04 -30.62 27.57
C SER A 209 17.91 -29.40 27.26
N PHE A 210 17.90 -28.43 28.18
CA PHE A 210 18.72 -27.23 28.12
C PHE A 210 20.22 -27.55 27.99
N ASP A 211 20.70 -28.52 28.77
CA ASP A 211 22.09 -28.99 28.71
C ASP A 211 22.44 -29.59 27.34
N THR A 212 21.47 -30.17 26.63
CA THR A 212 21.68 -30.73 25.28
C THR A 212 21.95 -29.64 24.24
N VAL A 213 21.43 -28.42 24.44
CA VAL A 213 21.67 -27.23 23.58
C VAL A 213 23.01 -26.56 23.93
N LEU A 214 23.47 -26.67 25.17
CA LEU A 214 24.79 -26.21 25.60
C LEU A 214 25.90 -27.15 25.14
N ASP A 215 25.71 -28.47 25.26
CA ASP A 215 26.57 -29.49 24.64
C ASP A 215 26.65 -29.32 23.11
N PHE A 216 25.59 -28.78 22.48
CA PHE A 216 25.51 -28.44 21.05
C PHE A 216 26.56 -27.42 20.59
N LEU A 217 26.92 -26.48 21.47
CA LEU A 217 27.93 -25.46 21.22
C LEU A 217 29.35 -25.99 21.43
N MET A 218 29.48 -27.12 22.14
CA MET A 218 30.76 -27.66 22.60
C MET A 218 31.17 -28.96 21.88
N ASN A 219 30.25 -29.74 21.30
CA ASN A 219 30.58 -31.01 20.63
C ASN A 219 29.60 -31.40 19.49
N GLU A 220 30.05 -31.28 18.24
CA GLU A 220 29.21 -31.20 17.03
C GLU A 220 28.53 -32.54 16.62
N GLU A 221 29.09 -33.72 16.97
CA GLU A 221 28.62 -35.01 16.43
C GLU A 221 27.46 -35.67 17.18
N ASN A 222 27.42 -35.57 18.52
CA ASN A 222 26.37 -36.23 19.32
C ASN A 222 25.04 -35.49 19.25
N ALA A 223 25.09 -34.16 19.21
CA ALA A 223 23.91 -33.30 19.24
C ALA A 223 23.10 -33.34 17.93
N ILE A 224 23.77 -33.59 16.80
CA ILE A 224 23.15 -33.77 15.47
C ILE A 224 22.30 -35.05 15.40
N LYS A 225 22.69 -36.12 16.11
CA LYS A 225 21.92 -37.37 16.15
C LYS A 225 20.60 -37.22 16.90
N GLU A 226 20.57 -36.41 17.97
CA GLU A 226 19.35 -36.16 18.76
C GLU A 226 18.41 -35.16 18.07
N LEU A 227 18.92 -34.09 17.46
CA LEU A 227 18.06 -33.15 16.69
C LEU A 227 17.40 -33.79 15.47
N MET A 228 18.04 -34.77 14.83
CA MET A 228 17.42 -35.53 13.73
C MET A 228 16.24 -36.42 14.18
N ARG A 229 16.05 -36.62 15.49
CA ARG A 229 14.89 -37.35 16.06
C ARG A 229 13.69 -36.45 16.33
N VAL A 230 13.86 -35.12 16.33
CA VAL A 230 12.79 -34.14 16.55
C VAL A 230 11.98 -33.95 15.25
N LYS A 231 10.68 -34.21 15.32
CA LYS A 231 9.78 -34.06 14.17
C LYS A 231 9.75 -32.60 13.72
N ASN A 232 10.03 -32.35 12.43
CA ASN A 232 10.11 -31.06 11.73
C ASN A 232 11.50 -30.37 11.64
N ILE A 233 12.58 -30.95 12.17
CA ILE A 233 13.95 -30.47 11.92
C ILE A 233 14.58 -31.28 10.78
N GLY A 234 14.69 -30.68 9.59
CA GLY A 234 15.23 -31.32 8.40
C GLY A 234 16.74 -31.12 8.22
N LYS A 235 17.37 -31.98 7.40
CA LYS A 235 18.81 -31.93 7.06
C LYS A 235 19.33 -30.56 6.61
N LYS A 236 18.47 -29.73 6.02
CA LYS A 236 18.84 -28.39 5.54
C LYS A 236 19.11 -27.42 6.69
N SER A 237 18.25 -27.41 7.72
CA SER A 237 18.39 -26.57 8.91
C SER A 237 19.64 -26.90 9.72
N ILE A 238 20.07 -28.17 9.70
CA ILE A 238 21.30 -28.63 10.37
C ILE A 238 22.56 -28.13 9.62
N ASN A 239 22.53 -28.07 8.29
CA ASN A 239 23.64 -27.54 7.50
C ASN A 239 23.81 -26.02 7.66
N ASP A 240 22.71 -25.30 7.79
CA ASP A 240 22.73 -23.86 8.05
C ASP A 240 23.35 -23.56 9.44
N LEU A 241 23.05 -24.38 10.45
CA LEU A 241 23.67 -24.32 11.78
C LEU A 241 25.19 -24.55 11.77
N ARG A 242 25.67 -25.59 11.08
CA ARG A 242 27.13 -25.85 10.95
C ARG A 242 27.90 -24.67 10.37
N THR A 243 27.29 -24.01 9.39
CA THR A 243 27.91 -22.87 8.70
C THR A 243 28.06 -21.66 9.62
N ILE A 244 27.12 -21.46 10.55
CA ILE A 244 27.15 -20.37 11.52
C ILE A 244 28.15 -20.65 12.65
N LEU A 245 28.20 -21.88 13.16
CA LEU A 245 29.12 -22.27 14.24
C LEU A 245 30.60 -22.21 13.84
N SER A 246 30.92 -22.57 12.60
CA SER A 246 32.29 -22.45 12.06
C SER A 246 32.82 -21.01 12.04
N LYS A 247 31.94 -20.00 12.00
CA LYS A 247 32.30 -18.58 12.02
C LYS A 247 32.45 -18.04 13.43
N HIS A 248 31.68 -18.54 14.39
CA HIS A 248 31.72 -18.12 15.79
C HIS A 248 32.97 -18.64 16.53
N ASN A 249 33.38 -19.90 16.28
CA ASN A 249 34.58 -20.47 16.92
C ASN A 249 35.88 -19.77 16.49
N ALA A 250 35.93 -19.21 15.27
CA ALA A 250 37.06 -18.41 14.81
C ALA A 250 37.21 -17.06 15.54
N TYR A 251 36.13 -16.55 16.13
CA TYR A 251 36.10 -15.26 16.83
C TYR A 251 36.42 -15.41 18.32
N GLN A 252 35.96 -16.48 18.96
CA GLN A 252 36.31 -16.81 20.36
C GLN A 252 37.82 -17.12 20.51
N ALA A 253 38.43 -17.79 19.52
CA ALA A 253 39.88 -18.04 19.49
C ALA A 253 40.71 -16.73 19.39
N TYR A 254 40.19 -15.71 18.71
CA TYR A 254 40.84 -14.40 18.57
C TYR A 254 40.84 -13.62 19.89
N GLN A 255 39.75 -13.70 20.67
CA GLN A 255 39.66 -12.98 21.96
C GLN A 255 40.47 -13.63 23.09
N ALA A 256 40.53 -14.97 23.15
CA ALA A 256 41.36 -15.67 24.15
C ALA A 256 42.85 -15.36 23.96
N TYR A 257 43.29 -15.23 22.71
CA TYR A 257 44.68 -14.94 22.33
C TYR A 257 45.10 -13.49 22.62
N GLN A 258 44.22 -12.50 22.43
CA GLN A 258 44.49 -11.10 22.82
C GLN A 258 44.71 -10.95 24.33
N LYS A 259 43.99 -11.74 25.13
CA LYS A 259 44.12 -11.75 26.59
C LYS A 259 45.46 -12.38 27.03
N GLU A 260 45.91 -13.43 26.35
CA GLU A 260 47.22 -14.06 26.60
C GLU A 260 48.41 -13.18 26.21
N ILE A 261 48.32 -12.40 25.14
CA ILE A 261 49.37 -11.46 24.73
C ILE A 261 49.55 -10.33 25.76
N SER A 262 48.44 -9.81 26.30
CA SER A 262 48.47 -8.72 27.27
C SER A 262 49.10 -9.09 28.62
N GLN A 263 49.14 -10.38 28.97
CA GLN A 263 49.66 -10.88 30.24
C GLN A 263 51.13 -11.35 30.18
N LYS A 264 51.72 -11.50 28.99
CA LYS A 264 53.04 -12.16 28.83
C LYS A 264 54.22 -11.24 28.51
N PHE A 265 54.00 -9.96 28.18
CA PHE A 265 55.09 -9.09 27.72
C PHE A 265 55.00 -7.67 28.30
N ASP A 266 55.71 -7.44 29.40
CA ASP A 266 56.35 -6.15 29.68
C ASP A 266 57.48 -5.98 28.65
N ILE A 267 57.27 -5.13 27.63
CA ILE A 267 58.37 -4.73 26.73
C ILE A 267 58.34 -3.22 26.53
N GLU A 268 59.43 -2.62 27.01
CA GLU A 268 59.89 -1.25 26.81
C GLU A 268 60.09 -0.91 25.32
N GLU A 269 60.07 0.40 25.03
CA GLU A 269 60.35 1.04 23.73
C GLU A 269 61.22 0.22 22.76
N ASN A 270 60.65 -0.17 21.61
CA ASN A 270 61.21 0.09 20.27
C ASN A 270 60.40 -0.63 19.15
N ASP A 271 59.90 0.19 18.21
CA ASP A 271 59.35 -0.14 16.89
C ASP A 271 58.05 -0.98 16.85
N GLU A 272 56.91 -0.28 16.95
CA GLU A 272 55.52 -0.78 16.87
C GLU A 272 55.23 -1.65 15.62
N ARG A 273 56.10 -1.59 14.59
CA ARG A 273 56.03 -2.47 13.41
C ARG A 273 56.42 -3.92 13.73
N LEU A 274 57.37 -4.16 14.61
CA LEU A 274 57.90 -5.51 14.85
C LEU A 274 56.98 -6.39 15.71
N SER A 275 56.10 -5.78 16.51
CA SER A 275 55.11 -6.46 17.34
C SER A 275 53.86 -6.92 16.58
N LYS A 276 53.69 -6.52 15.32
CA LYS A 276 52.53 -6.89 14.50
C LYS A 276 52.52 -8.39 14.18
N THR A 277 51.35 -9.02 14.24
CA THR A 277 51.22 -10.44 13.90
C THR A 277 51.30 -10.69 12.40
N ILE A 278 51.78 -11.86 11.98
CA ILE A 278 51.86 -12.23 10.56
C ILE A 278 50.48 -12.27 9.92
N ILE A 279 49.45 -12.70 10.68
CA ILE A 279 48.07 -12.77 10.19
C ILE A 279 47.46 -11.37 9.99
N ASP A 280 47.69 -10.44 10.92
CA ASP A 280 47.24 -9.05 10.78
C ASP A 280 47.97 -8.38 9.61
N LEU A 281 49.28 -8.63 9.47
CA LEU A 281 50.04 -8.15 8.32
C LEU A 281 49.46 -8.65 6.99
N VAL A 282 49.09 -9.93 6.89
CA VAL A 282 48.50 -10.55 5.68
C VAL A 282 47.06 -10.10 5.43
N ASN A 283 46.28 -9.85 6.48
CA ASN A 283 44.88 -9.42 6.35
C ASN A 283 44.75 -7.92 6.05
N GLU A 284 45.65 -7.09 6.57
CA GLU A 284 45.64 -5.65 6.36
C GLU A 284 46.30 -5.23 5.04
N ASN A 285 47.13 -6.08 4.44
CA ASN A 285 47.79 -5.79 3.17
C ASN A 285 47.18 -6.53 1.98
N HIS A 286 47.35 -5.93 0.79
CA HIS A 286 46.85 -6.47 -0.47
C HIS A 286 47.68 -7.66 -0.98
N VAL A 287 47.42 -8.85 -0.44
CA VAL A 287 48.00 -10.13 -0.91
C VAL A 287 47.01 -11.00 -1.69
N SER A 288 47.52 -12.04 -2.34
CA SER A 288 46.73 -13.05 -3.02
C SER A 288 45.78 -13.78 -2.07
N ASN A 289 44.59 -14.12 -2.55
CA ASN A 289 43.62 -14.90 -1.79
C ASN A 289 44.17 -16.29 -1.39
N ARG A 290 45.16 -16.81 -2.13
CA ARG A 290 45.83 -18.06 -1.81
C ARG A 290 46.69 -17.94 -0.56
N LEU A 291 47.50 -16.87 -0.45
CA LEU A 291 48.31 -16.61 0.73
C LEU A 291 47.41 -16.32 1.94
N ARG A 292 46.43 -15.41 1.78
CA ARG A 292 45.50 -15.02 2.85
C ARG A 292 44.74 -16.21 3.42
N ASN A 293 44.13 -17.04 2.57
CA ASN A 293 43.33 -18.17 3.04
C ASN A 293 44.18 -19.21 3.77
N ARG A 294 45.43 -19.45 3.32
CA ARG A 294 46.31 -20.45 3.94
C ARG A 294 46.89 -20.01 5.26
N ILE A 295 47.34 -18.76 5.35
CA ILE A 295 47.81 -18.21 6.62
C ILE A 295 46.67 -18.19 7.64
N ASN A 296 45.45 -17.79 7.23
CA ASN A 296 44.28 -17.85 8.09
C ASN A 296 43.90 -19.28 8.49
N GLU A 297 44.02 -20.26 7.58
CA GLU A 297 43.75 -21.67 7.87
C GLU A 297 44.77 -22.28 8.85
N PHE A 298 46.06 -22.03 8.66
CA PHE A 298 47.10 -22.55 9.54
C PHE A 298 47.13 -21.84 10.90
N TYR A 299 46.81 -20.56 10.94
CA TYR A 299 46.60 -19.83 12.19
C TYR A 299 45.40 -20.41 12.97
N ARG A 300 44.26 -20.66 12.30
CA ARG A 300 43.08 -21.29 12.94
C ARG A 300 43.36 -22.68 13.51
N ASN A 301 44.31 -23.40 12.91
CA ASN A 301 44.68 -24.75 13.34
C ASN A 301 45.89 -24.78 14.29
N ASN A 302 46.39 -23.62 14.76
CA ASN A 302 47.60 -23.49 15.59
C ASN A 302 48.85 -24.19 15.01
N LEU A 303 49.00 -24.16 13.69
CA LEU A 303 50.11 -24.81 12.98
C LEU A 303 51.26 -23.86 12.62
N LEU A 304 51.23 -22.61 13.11
CA LEU A 304 52.27 -21.61 12.88
C LEU A 304 53.02 -21.35 14.19
N SER A 305 54.32 -21.63 14.24
CA SER A 305 55.14 -21.37 15.44
C SER A 305 55.60 -19.91 15.55
N PHE A 306 55.64 -19.19 14.44
CA PHE A 306 56.03 -17.77 14.35
C PHE A 306 54.79 -16.90 14.25
N LEU A 307 54.51 -16.10 15.29
CA LEU A 307 53.25 -15.36 15.42
C LEU A 307 53.41 -13.88 15.09
N THR A 308 54.59 -13.31 15.34
CA THR A 308 54.90 -11.90 15.05
C THR A 308 55.90 -11.73 13.91
N VAL A 309 55.92 -10.53 13.32
CA VAL A 309 56.93 -10.13 12.32
C VAL A 309 58.34 -10.22 12.90
N LYS A 310 58.51 -9.93 14.20
CA LYS A 310 59.78 -10.10 14.92
C LYS A 310 60.25 -11.56 14.93
N ASP A 311 59.36 -12.50 15.28
CA ASP A 311 59.71 -13.93 15.35
C ASP A 311 60.15 -14.46 13.97
N TYR A 312 59.44 -14.04 12.91
CA TYR A 312 59.76 -14.42 11.53
C TYR A 312 61.09 -13.81 11.05
N LYS A 313 61.41 -12.59 11.50
CA LYS A 313 62.63 -11.86 11.16
C LYS A 313 63.87 -12.38 11.87
N GLU A 314 63.76 -12.76 13.14
CA GLU A 314 64.90 -13.24 13.93
C GLU A 314 65.41 -14.60 13.46
N ASN A 315 64.56 -15.41 12.83
CA ASN A 315 64.94 -16.75 12.32
C ASN A 315 64.30 -17.10 10.95
N PRO A 316 64.61 -16.36 9.88
CA PRO A 316 63.89 -16.45 8.61
C PRO A 316 64.14 -17.78 7.88
N SER A 317 65.31 -18.40 8.06
CA SER A 317 65.61 -19.71 7.49
C SER A 317 64.76 -20.83 8.11
N ALA A 318 64.54 -20.78 9.42
CA ALA A 318 63.69 -21.74 10.13
C ALA A 318 62.21 -21.53 9.79
N ALA A 319 61.76 -20.27 9.75
CA ALA A 319 60.40 -19.91 9.36
C ALA A 319 60.09 -20.34 7.91
N ASN A 320 61.02 -20.12 6.98
CA ASN A 320 60.85 -20.57 5.59
C ASN A 320 60.79 -22.09 5.47
N HIS A 321 61.59 -22.81 6.25
CA HIS A 321 61.57 -24.27 6.26
C HIS A 321 60.26 -24.82 6.84
N GLU A 322 59.76 -24.23 7.92
CA GLU A 322 58.47 -24.59 8.53
C GLU A 322 57.31 -24.32 7.57
N MET A 323 57.25 -23.12 6.98
CA MET A 323 56.21 -22.76 6.02
C MET A 323 56.20 -23.70 4.81
N MET A 324 57.37 -24.13 4.33
CA MET A 324 57.49 -25.11 3.24
C MET A 324 57.14 -26.55 3.66
N SER A 325 57.18 -26.86 4.95
CA SER A 325 56.72 -28.14 5.49
C SER A 325 55.20 -28.22 5.64
N LEU A 326 54.50 -27.09 5.57
CA LEU A 326 53.04 -27.03 5.69
C LEU A 326 52.34 -27.56 4.42
N PRO A 327 51.24 -28.31 4.57
CA PRO A 327 50.57 -28.97 3.45
C PRO A 327 50.16 -27.99 2.35
N ASN A 328 50.56 -28.31 1.12
CA ASN A 328 50.28 -27.52 -0.09
C ASN A 328 50.89 -26.10 -0.10
N PHE A 329 51.64 -25.64 0.91
CA PHE A 329 52.28 -24.32 0.89
C PHE A 329 53.45 -24.33 -0.11
N GLY A 330 53.33 -23.54 -1.18
CA GLY A 330 54.24 -23.61 -2.33
C GLY A 330 55.24 -22.47 -2.34
N ARG A 331 56.37 -22.66 -3.04
CA ARG A 331 57.47 -21.69 -3.11
C ARG A 331 57.01 -20.28 -3.48
N GLY A 332 56.14 -20.13 -4.48
CA GLY A 332 55.61 -18.80 -4.86
C GLY A 332 54.68 -18.14 -3.82
N THR A 333 54.06 -18.91 -2.91
CA THR A 333 53.29 -18.37 -1.77
C THR A 333 54.22 -17.96 -0.63
N LEU A 334 55.33 -18.69 -0.45
CA LEU A 334 56.40 -18.34 0.47
C LEU A 334 57.13 -17.08 0.02
N ASP A 335 57.43 -16.95 -1.27
CA ASP A 335 58.11 -15.78 -1.84
C ASP A 335 57.22 -14.53 -1.67
N GLU A 336 55.90 -14.64 -1.88
CA GLU A 336 54.94 -13.56 -1.64
C GLU A 336 54.87 -13.14 -0.15
N LEU A 337 54.96 -14.10 0.78
CA LEU A 337 54.99 -13.82 2.22
C LEU A 337 56.31 -13.15 2.65
N ASN A 338 57.44 -13.66 2.16
CA ASN A 338 58.76 -13.07 2.41
C ASN A 338 58.85 -11.65 1.85
N ASP A 339 58.35 -11.41 0.64
CA ASP A 339 58.26 -10.07 0.07
C ASP A 339 57.42 -9.14 0.96
N LEU A 340 56.27 -9.61 1.45
CA LEU A 340 55.40 -8.81 2.32
C LEU A 340 56.09 -8.45 3.64
N VAL A 341 56.68 -9.43 4.31
CA VAL A 341 57.38 -9.25 5.60
C VAL A 341 58.59 -8.32 5.42
N ASN A 342 59.38 -8.51 4.37
CA ASN A 342 60.55 -7.67 4.09
C ASN A 342 60.14 -6.23 3.72
N ASN A 343 59.08 -6.02 2.94
CA ASN A 343 58.58 -4.68 2.60
C ASN A 343 58.05 -3.93 3.83
N PHE A 344 57.36 -4.64 4.72
CA PHE A 344 56.83 -4.07 5.96
C PHE A 344 57.96 -3.66 6.94
N ILE A 345 59.03 -4.46 7.02
CA ILE A 345 60.21 -4.18 7.87
C ILE A 345 61.07 -3.04 7.30
N THR A 346 61.30 -3.02 5.99
CA THR A 346 62.16 -2.01 5.35
C THR A 346 61.47 -0.65 5.18
N GLY A 347 60.14 -0.59 5.40
CA GLY A 347 59.35 0.61 5.16
C GLY A 347 59.18 0.97 3.68
N GLU A 348 59.67 0.12 2.78
CA GLU A 348 59.43 0.23 1.35
C GLU A 348 58.12 -0.49 1.03
N GLU A 349 57.00 0.23 1.20
CA GLU A 349 55.76 -0.16 0.54
C GLU A 349 56.03 -0.33 -0.96
N LYS A 350 55.77 -1.51 -1.53
CA LYS A 350 55.52 -1.62 -2.97
C LYS A 350 54.29 -0.78 -3.29
N LYS A 351 54.50 0.50 -3.63
CA LYS A 351 53.58 1.43 -4.29
C LYS A 351 52.10 1.19 -3.93
N ASN A 352 51.69 1.56 -2.72
CA ASN A 352 50.40 2.23 -2.64
C ASN A 352 50.53 3.45 -3.53
N CYS A 353 49.76 3.47 -4.61
CA CYS A 353 49.67 4.63 -5.48
C CYS A 353 49.34 5.82 -4.58
N ASN A 354 50.25 6.79 -4.47
CA ASN A 354 49.96 8.13 -3.98
C ASN A 354 48.66 8.57 -4.66
N ILE A 355 47.52 8.49 -3.96
CA ILE A 355 46.27 8.99 -4.52
C ILE A 355 46.46 10.51 -4.59
N PRO A 356 46.63 11.10 -5.78
CA PRO A 356 47.01 12.50 -5.90
C PRO A 356 46.04 13.39 -5.11
N GLU A 357 46.52 14.48 -4.49
CA GLU A 357 45.65 15.39 -3.72
C GLU A 357 44.42 15.85 -4.54
N SER A 358 44.61 16.09 -5.84
CA SER A 358 43.57 16.35 -6.85
C SER A 358 43.58 15.30 -7.96
N ILE A 359 42.41 14.78 -8.36
CA ILE A 359 42.26 13.84 -9.49
C ILE A 359 41.51 14.56 -10.60
N SER A 360 42.18 14.86 -11.71
CA SER A 360 41.52 15.38 -12.91
C SER A 360 40.76 14.27 -13.66
N SER A 361 39.90 14.66 -14.60
CA SER A 361 39.20 13.71 -15.47
C SER A 361 40.17 12.86 -16.30
N GLU A 362 41.26 13.47 -16.81
CA GLU A 362 42.32 12.81 -17.55
C GLU A 362 43.10 11.85 -16.66
N ALA A 363 43.49 12.29 -15.45
CA ALA A 363 44.21 11.45 -14.50
C ALA A 363 43.40 10.22 -14.06
N LEU A 364 42.08 10.36 -13.91
CA LEU A 364 41.19 9.23 -13.61
C LEU A 364 41.10 8.25 -14.78
N ILE A 365 41.12 8.74 -16.01
CA ILE A 365 41.10 7.89 -17.22
C ILE A 365 42.44 7.18 -17.41
N ASP A 366 43.56 7.89 -17.25
CA ASP A 366 44.90 7.30 -17.28
C ASP A 366 45.04 6.21 -16.20
N TYR A 367 44.47 6.43 -15.03
CA TYR A 367 44.43 5.41 -13.98
C TYR A 367 43.71 4.13 -14.42
N ILE A 368 42.59 4.23 -15.16
CA ILE A 368 41.88 3.07 -15.70
C ILE A 368 42.75 2.28 -16.68
N SER A 369 43.59 2.96 -17.47
CA SER A 369 44.48 2.32 -18.44
C SER A 369 45.46 1.34 -17.77
N ASN A 370 45.87 1.60 -16.52
CA ASN A 370 46.87 0.81 -15.80
C ASN A 370 46.44 -0.64 -15.51
N PHE A 371 45.14 -0.93 -15.49
CA PHE A 371 44.62 -2.26 -15.17
C PHE A 371 43.70 -2.85 -16.25
N VAL A 372 43.65 -2.23 -17.43
CA VAL A 372 42.87 -2.66 -18.59
C VAL A 372 43.82 -2.87 -19.78
N LYS A 373 43.60 -3.94 -20.56
CA LYS A 373 44.37 -4.16 -21.79
C LYS A 373 44.09 -3.04 -22.79
N GLU A 374 45.12 -2.49 -23.43
CA GLU A 374 45.07 -1.35 -24.36
C GLU A 374 43.90 -1.42 -25.36
N ARG A 375 43.78 -2.53 -26.11
CA ARG A 375 42.65 -2.74 -27.06
C ARG A 375 41.26 -2.64 -26.41
N ASN A 376 41.11 -3.15 -25.18
CA ASN A 376 39.83 -3.09 -24.46
C ASN A 376 39.57 -1.69 -23.90
N PHE A 377 40.64 -0.97 -23.54
CA PHE A 377 40.58 0.41 -23.06
C PHE A 377 40.12 1.35 -24.16
N GLU A 378 40.65 1.25 -25.39
CA GLU A 378 40.17 2.04 -26.53
C GLU A 378 38.68 1.82 -26.84
N ILE A 379 38.25 0.54 -26.85
CA ILE A 379 36.84 0.17 -27.04
C ILE A 379 35.97 0.83 -25.97
N PHE A 380 36.44 0.87 -24.72
CA PHE A 380 35.75 1.50 -23.60
C PHE A 380 35.67 3.02 -23.76
N LEU A 381 36.76 3.69 -24.16
CA LEU A 381 36.79 5.13 -24.42
C LEU A 381 35.77 5.52 -25.52
N MET A 382 35.76 4.83 -26.66
CA MET A 382 34.81 5.10 -27.74
C MET A 382 33.36 4.80 -27.35
N ARG A 383 33.13 3.72 -26.58
CA ARG A 383 31.79 3.33 -26.17
C ARG A 383 31.17 4.31 -25.17
N ARG A 384 31.99 4.86 -24.28
CA ARG A 384 31.57 5.77 -23.20
C ARG A 384 31.71 7.24 -23.57
N GLY A 385 32.50 7.57 -24.59
CA GLY A 385 32.79 8.94 -25.02
C GLY A 385 33.65 9.68 -24.01
N LEU A 386 34.80 9.10 -23.64
CA LEU A 386 35.72 9.60 -22.62
C LEU A 386 36.94 10.30 -23.30
N CYS A 387 37.62 11.22 -22.61
CA CYS A 387 38.78 11.96 -23.14
C CYS A 387 38.54 12.67 -24.49
N GLY A 388 37.39 13.32 -24.66
CA GLY A 388 37.09 14.04 -25.92
C GLY A 388 36.83 13.14 -27.14
N VAL A 389 36.78 11.81 -26.93
CA VAL A 389 36.35 10.86 -27.96
C VAL A 389 34.83 10.90 -28.08
N ASP A 390 34.32 10.97 -29.30
CA ASP A 390 32.87 10.92 -29.55
C ASP A 390 32.27 9.60 -29.05
N LYS A 391 31.07 9.69 -28.46
CA LYS A 391 30.35 8.53 -27.95
C LYS A 391 29.72 7.75 -29.09
N HIS A 392 30.20 6.54 -29.33
CA HIS A 392 29.70 5.66 -30.39
C HIS A 392 28.68 4.63 -29.88
N THR A 393 27.81 4.17 -30.78
CA THR A 393 26.85 3.09 -30.48
C THR A 393 27.55 1.73 -30.37
N LEU A 394 26.87 0.74 -29.77
CA LEU A 394 27.39 -0.63 -29.71
C LEU A 394 27.64 -1.23 -31.11
N GLY A 395 26.88 -0.81 -32.13
CA GLY A 395 27.03 -1.28 -33.50
C GLY A 395 28.28 -0.73 -34.17
N GLU A 396 28.48 0.58 -34.08
CA GLU A 396 29.65 1.26 -34.66
C GLU A 396 30.98 0.74 -34.08
N VAL A 397 31.03 0.56 -32.75
CA VAL A 397 32.24 0.02 -32.08
C VAL A 397 32.46 -1.44 -32.45
N ALA A 398 31.39 -2.23 -32.58
CA ALA A 398 31.46 -3.64 -32.98
C ALA A 398 32.02 -3.79 -34.41
N GLU A 399 31.52 -2.99 -35.36
CA GLU A 399 31.97 -2.98 -36.74
C GLU A 399 33.44 -2.56 -36.86
N ARG A 400 33.82 -1.44 -36.22
CA ARG A 400 35.19 -0.88 -36.27
C ARG A 400 36.25 -1.86 -35.77
N TYR A 401 35.95 -2.65 -34.74
CA TYR A 401 36.91 -3.57 -34.12
C TYR A 401 36.74 -5.04 -34.50
N GLY A 402 35.82 -5.35 -35.43
CA GLY A 402 35.52 -6.73 -35.86
C GLY A 402 34.99 -7.60 -34.72
N LEU A 403 34.14 -7.05 -33.85
CA LEU A 403 33.58 -7.71 -32.67
C LEU A 403 32.07 -7.84 -32.78
N THR A 404 31.46 -8.70 -31.97
CA THR A 404 29.99 -8.70 -31.81
C THR A 404 29.57 -7.59 -30.83
N ARG A 405 28.33 -7.08 -30.98
CA ARG A 405 27.74 -6.11 -30.03
C ARG A 405 27.80 -6.62 -28.58
N GLU A 406 27.61 -7.93 -28.39
CA GLU A 406 27.67 -8.57 -27.08
C GLU A 406 29.10 -8.57 -26.52
N ARG A 407 30.10 -8.78 -27.37
CA ARG A 407 31.50 -8.70 -26.93
C ARG A 407 31.88 -7.30 -26.46
N VAL A 408 31.40 -6.25 -27.14
CA VAL A 408 31.59 -4.85 -26.71
C VAL A 408 30.94 -4.60 -25.35
N ARG A 409 29.71 -5.09 -25.11
CA ARG A 409 29.04 -5.01 -23.80
C ARG A 409 29.82 -5.72 -22.69
N GLN A 410 30.33 -6.92 -22.96
CA GLN A 410 31.13 -7.67 -22.00
C GLN A 410 32.41 -6.93 -21.61
N ILE A 411 33.08 -6.29 -22.58
CA ILE A 411 34.26 -5.47 -22.33
C ILE A 411 33.91 -4.28 -21.43
N ASP A 412 32.87 -3.53 -21.78
CA ASP A 412 32.39 -2.37 -21.01
C ASP A 412 32.06 -2.76 -19.57
N LYS A 413 31.24 -3.81 -19.39
CA LYS A 413 30.84 -4.33 -18.08
C LYS A 413 32.04 -4.75 -17.24
N LYS A 414 32.98 -5.51 -17.83
CA LYS A 414 34.15 -6.04 -17.12
C LYS A 414 35.09 -4.92 -16.65
N ILE A 415 35.19 -3.82 -17.40
CA ILE A 415 36.00 -2.66 -17.00
C ILE A 415 35.32 -1.92 -15.84
N VAL A 416 34.01 -1.66 -15.92
CA VAL A 416 33.26 -1.03 -14.81
C VAL A 416 33.34 -1.87 -13.53
N GLU A 417 33.22 -3.20 -13.63
CA GLU A 417 33.40 -4.12 -12.49
C GLU A 417 34.79 -4.02 -11.88
N LYS A 418 35.84 -3.88 -12.70
CA LYS A 418 37.20 -3.63 -12.20
C LYS A 418 37.33 -2.28 -11.50
N CYS A 419 36.67 -1.24 -12.00
CA CYS A 419 36.65 0.07 -11.35
C CYS A 419 35.95 0.03 -9.98
N ARG A 420 35.00 -0.89 -9.76
CA ARG A 420 34.27 -1.06 -8.50
C ARG A 420 35.05 -1.78 -7.39
N ILE A 421 36.19 -2.41 -7.72
CA ILE A 421 37.07 -3.04 -6.72
C ILE A 421 37.50 -1.96 -5.71
N LYS A 422 37.50 -2.27 -4.41
CA LYS A 422 37.77 -1.31 -3.32
C LYS A 422 38.99 -0.41 -3.58
N ALA A 423 40.11 -0.98 -4.03
CA ALA A 423 41.34 -0.23 -4.34
C ALA A 423 41.16 0.81 -5.46
N ASN A 424 40.34 0.52 -6.48
CA ASN A 424 40.08 1.43 -7.60
C ASN A 424 38.95 2.41 -7.30
N ARG A 425 37.92 1.96 -6.57
CA ARG A 425 36.72 2.75 -6.25
C ARG A 425 37.05 4.03 -5.49
N ILE A 426 38.07 4.02 -4.63
CA ILE A 426 38.51 5.19 -3.85
C ILE A 426 38.92 6.37 -4.75
N TYR A 427 39.50 6.11 -5.94
CA TYR A 427 39.83 7.17 -6.91
C TYR A 427 38.59 7.87 -7.44
N PHE A 428 37.52 7.11 -7.72
CA PHE A 428 36.24 7.65 -8.18
C PHE A 428 35.51 8.41 -7.06
N GLU A 429 35.60 7.92 -5.82
CA GLU A 429 35.03 8.63 -4.64
C GLU A 429 35.71 9.98 -4.43
N LYS A 430 37.05 10.02 -4.47
CA LYS A 430 37.82 11.27 -4.34
C LYS A 430 37.55 12.24 -5.49
N TYR A 431 37.45 11.74 -6.72
CA TYR A 431 37.05 12.54 -7.89
C TYR A 431 35.64 13.15 -7.72
N LEU A 432 34.65 12.35 -7.29
CA LEU A 432 33.29 12.84 -7.05
C LEU A 432 33.20 13.86 -5.92
N LEU A 433 34.00 13.71 -4.87
CA LEU A 433 34.10 14.67 -3.77
C LEU A 433 34.59 16.04 -4.29
N GLN A 434 35.60 16.06 -5.18
CA GLN A 434 36.16 17.29 -5.75
C GLN A 434 35.19 17.99 -6.69
N ARG A 435 34.47 17.22 -7.52
CA ARG A 435 33.50 17.76 -8.49
C ARG A 435 32.07 17.85 -7.96
N LYS A 436 31.86 17.59 -6.66
CA LYS A 436 30.53 17.54 -6.05
C LYS A 436 29.74 18.80 -6.36
N GLN A 437 30.35 19.97 -6.24
CA GLN A 437 29.71 21.26 -6.50
C GLN A 437 29.26 21.41 -7.97
N GLU A 438 30.17 21.24 -8.92
CA GLU A 438 29.86 21.35 -10.36
C GLU A 438 28.76 20.36 -10.79
N ILE A 439 28.83 19.12 -10.30
CA ILE A 439 27.81 18.09 -10.57
C ILE A 439 26.46 18.52 -9.98
N SER A 440 26.46 19.11 -8.79
CA SER A 440 25.26 19.63 -8.12
C SER A 440 24.65 20.78 -8.91
N ASP A 441 25.46 21.73 -9.36
CA ASP A 441 25.00 22.88 -10.15
C ASP A 441 24.35 22.44 -11.47
N ILE A 442 24.87 21.40 -12.11
CA ILE A 442 24.27 20.85 -13.34
C ILE A 442 22.94 20.15 -13.03
N ILE A 443 22.89 19.32 -11.99
CA ILE A 443 21.71 18.53 -11.63
C ILE A 443 20.59 19.41 -11.06
N PHE A 444 20.93 20.42 -10.26
CA PHE A 444 19.99 21.36 -9.63
C PHE A 444 19.91 22.70 -10.39
N SER A 445 20.45 22.78 -11.60
CA SER A 445 20.39 23.99 -12.44
C SER A 445 18.99 24.62 -12.50
N GLY A 446 18.83 25.80 -11.92
CA GLY A 446 17.56 26.54 -11.88
C GLY A 446 16.54 26.11 -10.82
N SER A 447 16.83 25.14 -9.94
CA SER A 447 15.99 24.84 -8.76
C SER A 447 16.73 23.93 -7.76
N PRO A 448 16.72 24.25 -6.45
CA PRO A 448 17.30 23.40 -5.40
C PRO A 448 16.48 22.15 -5.10
N ALA A 449 15.32 21.97 -5.75
CA ALA A 449 14.50 20.79 -5.65
C ALA A 449 14.15 20.23 -7.04
N ILE A 450 14.32 18.92 -7.21
CA ILE A 450 14.03 18.20 -8.46
C ILE A 450 13.43 16.82 -8.18
N ASN A 451 12.58 16.34 -9.08
CA ASN A 451 12.14 14.94 -9.04
C ASN A 451 13.16 14.04 -9.76
N LEU A 452 13.04 12.72 -9.56
CA LEU A 452 13.96 11.75 -10.18
C LEU A 452 13.96 11.80 -11.72
N LYS A 453 12.82 12.13 -12.35
CA LYS A 453 12.72 12.22 -13.81
C LYS A 453 13.51 13.41 -14.36
N ALA A 454 13.39 14.56 -13.73
CA ALA A 454 14.15 15.77 -14.04
C ALA A 454 15.64 15.56 -13.78
N ALA A 455 15.99 14.92 -12.66
CA ALA A 455 17.37 14.56 -12.35
C ALA A 455 17.99 13.64 -13.42
N LYS A 456 17.27 12.60 -13.85
CA LYS A 456 17.71 11.71 -14.94
C LYS A 456 17.89 12.44 -16.27
N SER A 457 17.06 13.45 -16.56
CA SER A 457 17.20 14.28 -17.76
C SER A 457 18.48 15.15 -17.68
N LYS A 458 18.69 15.83 -16.56
CA LYS A 458 19.86 16.69 -16.33
C LYS A 458 21.16 15.91 -16.17
N HIS A 459 21.12 14.70 -15.63
CA HIS A 459 22.26 13.77 -15.57
C HIS A 459 22.87 13.49 -16.95
N LYS A 460 22.08 13.56 -18.04
CA LYS A 460 22.59 13.42 -19.41
C LYS A 460 23.48 14.59 -19.86
N LYS A 461 23.43 15.72 -19.16
CA LYS A 461 24.27 16.90 -19.42
C LYS A 461 25.62 16.83 -18.71
N LEU A 462 25.81 15.88 -17.79
CA LEU A 462 27.10 15.66 -17.15
C LEU A 462 28.12 15.18 -18.20
N ILE A 463 29.37 15.57 -18.01
CA ILE A 463 30.47 15.01 -18.79
C ILE A 463 30.57 13.49 -18.54
N SER A 464 31.04 12.74 -19.54
CA SER A 464 31.05 11.27 -19.51
C SER A 464 31.80 10.69 -18.30
N VAL A 465 32.81 11.40 -17.79
CA VAL A 465 33.61 10.98 -16.63
C VAL A 465 32.81 11.10 -15.33
N ASP A 466 32.04 12.19 -15.15
CA ASP A 466 31.17 12.39 -13.98
C ASP A 466 30.08 11.32 -13.93
N ALA A 467 29.45 11.04 -15.08
CA ALA A 467 28.46 9.99 -15.20
C ALA A 467 29.04 8.59 -14.89
N LEU A 468 30.26 8.30 -15.37
CA LEU A 468 30.96 7.05 -15.06
C LEU A 468 31.28 6.94 -13.57
N ALA A 469 31.78 8.01 -12.95
CA ALA A 469 32.12 8.01 -11.54
C ALA A 469 30.88 7.79 -10.65
N ILE A 470 29.75 8.41 -10.97
CA ILE A 470 28.46 8.16 -10.31
C ILE A 470 28.03 6.69 -10.47
N GLU A 471 28.18 6.10 -11.66
CA GLU A 471 27.86 4.68 -11.92
C GLU A 471 28.78 3.70 -11.17
N VAL A 472 30.05 4.05 -10.99
CA VAL A 472 31.02 3.22 -10.26
C VAL A 472 30.75 3.26 -8.76
N VAL A 473 30.53 4.45 -8.18
CA VAL A 473 30.42 4.63 -6.73
C VAL A 473 29.00 4.37 -6.21
N HIS A 474 27.98 4.88 -6.92
CA HIS A 474 26.58 4.88 -6.46
C HIS A 474 25.64 4.08 -7.36
N GLU A 475 26.17 3.38 -8.36
CA GLU A 475 25.45 2.61 -9.39
C GLU A 475 24.57 3.41 -10.34
N LYS A 476 23.79 4.37 -9.81
CA LYS A 476 22.85 5.22 -10.54
C LYS A 476 22.79 6.60 -9.88
N ILE A 477 22.27 7.57 -10.62
CA ILE A 477 22.04 8.94 -10.14
C ILE A 477 21.19 9.01 -8.88
N GLU A 478 20.22 8.10 -8.73
CA GLU A 478 19.37 8.03 -7.53
C GLU A 478 20.18 7.71 -6.27
N GLY A 479 21.16 6.80 -6.35
CA GLY A 479 22.04 6.49 -5.24
C GLY A 479 22.89 7.70 -4.84
N TRP A 480 23.42 8.44 -5.83
CA TRP A 480 24.18 9.66 -5.55
C TRP A 480 23.30 10.75 -4.93
N LEU A 481 22.05 10.90 -5.41
CA LEU A 481 21.10 11.84 -4.83
C LEU A 481 20.73 11.46 -3.39
N THR A 482 20.48 10.17 -3.13
CA THR A 482 20.21 9.62 -1.79
C THR A 482 21.32 9.87 -0.82
N TYR A 483 22.55 9.71 -1.28
CA TYR A 483 23.72 9.91 -0.45
C TYR A 483 23.95 11.38 -0.10
N ASN A 484 23.64 12.30 -1.01
CA ASN A 484 24.01 13.72 -0.85
C ASN A 484 22.85 14.65 -0.45
N TYR A 485 21.58 14.24 -0.61
CA TYR A 485 20.41 15.12 -0.51
C TYR A 485 19.24 14.51 0.27
N LYS A 486 18.27 15.35 0.65
CA LYS A 486 17.06 14.90 1.37
C LYS A 486 15.98 14.51 0.37
N LYS A 487 15.46 13.30 0.50
CA LYS A 487 14.23 12.90 -0.18
C LYS A 487 13.01 13.30 0.68
N LYS A 488 12.12 14.11 0.13
CA LYS A 488 10.78 14.39 0.71
C LYS A 488 9.73 13.99 -0.32
N GLY A 489 8.99 12.92 -0.04
CA GLY A 489 8.10 12.29 -1.02
C GLY A 489 8.88 11.86 -2.27
N ASP A 490 8.47 12.34 -3.45
CA ASP A 490 9.10 12.04 -4.75
C ASP A 490 10.19 13.05 -5.16
N LEU A 491 10.45 14.07 -4.33
CA LEU A 491 11.37 15.16 -4.63
C LEU A 491 12.68 15.02 -3.83
N TRP A 492 13.78 15.30 -4.51
CA TRP A 492 15.11 15.48 -3.95
C TRP A 492 15.35 16.96 -3.76
N ALA A 493 15.68 17.36 -2.53
CA ALA A 493 16.00 18.74 -2.19
C ALA A 493 17.42 18.82 -1.61
N ILE A 494 18.11 19.92 -1.90
CA ILE A 494 19.40 20.22 -1.29
C ILE A 494 19.25 20.11 0.23
N ASN A 495 20.11 19.32 0.88
CA ASN A 495 20.09 19.15 2.33
C ASN A 495 20.29 20.51 3.03
N ASP A 496 19.62 20.77 4.17
CA ASP A 496 19.82 21.98 4.98
C ASP A 496 21.32 22.21 5.31
N VAL A 497 22.07 21.12 5.52
CA VAL A 497 23.52 21.15 5.75
C VAL A 497 24.31 21.64 4.52
N CYS A 498 23.81 21.39 3.31
CA CYS A 498 24.42 21.91 2.09
C CYS A 498 24.07 23.39 1.87
N LEU A 499 22.89 23.88 2.26
CA LEU A 499 22.57 25.32 2.20
C LEU A 499 23.57 26.17 3.03
N ASN A 500 24.09 25.62 4.13
CA ASN A 500 25.17 26.26 4.90
C ASN A 500 26.51 26.33 4.14
N ASN A 501 26.78 25.39 3.23
CA ASN A 501 27.96 25.39 2.37
C ASN A 501 27.75 26.20 1.07
N TYR A 502 26.51 26.58 0.76
CA TYR A 502 26.12 27.47 -0.34
C TYR A 502 25.39 28.71 0.20
N PRO A 503 26.05 29.58 0.98
CA PRO A 503 25.40 30.70 1.68
C PRO A 503 24.75 31.74 0.75
N HIS A 504 25.10 31.76 -0.54
CA HIS A 504 24.40 32.57 -1.54
C HIS A 504 22.98 32.06 -1.85
N LEU A 505 22.67 30.80 -1.54
CA LEU A 505 21.35 30.19 -1.69
C LEU A 505 20.52 30.25 -0.39
N SER A 506 21.12 30.54 0.77
CA SER A 506 20.44 30.42 2.07
C SER A 506 19.58 31.63 2.46
N SER A 507 19.63 32.73 1.71
CA SER A 507 18.94 33.99 2.02
C SER A 507 17.79 34.32 1.07
N GLN A 508 17.57 33.52 0.03
CA GLN A 508 16.53 33.74 -0.98
C GLN A 508 15.57 32.55 -0.98
N PHE A 509 14.28 32.84 -0.80
CA PHE A 509 13.24 31.87 -1.13
C PHE A 509 13.21 31.66 -2.65
N PHE A 510 12.93 30.43 -3.08
CA PHE A 510 13.02 30.03 -4.48
C PHE A 510 11.67 30.03 -5.18
N GLU A 511 11.68 30.31 -6.49
CA GLU A 511 10.50 30.28 -7.35
C GLU A 511 9.81 28.91 -7.41
N LEU A 512 8.49 28.93 -7.39
CA LEU A 512 7.61 27.77 -7.42
C LEU A 512 7.56 27.13 -8.81
N THR A 513 8.34 26.07 -9.00
CA THR A 513 8.39 25.32 -10.27
C THR A 513 7.11 24.54 -10.58
N GLY A 514 6.91 24.19 -11.86
CA GLY A 514 5.74 23.42 -12.30
C GLY A 514 5.59 22.01 -11.69
N GLU A 515 6.69 21.36 -11.31
CA GLU A 515 6.62 20.08 -10.58
C GLU A 515 6.24 20.28 -9.11
N CYS A 516 6.74 21.34 -8.46
CA CYS A 516 6.31 21.72 -7.11
C CYS A 516 4.81 22.02 -7.06
N LYS A 517 4.29 22.76 -8.05
CA LYS A 517 2.85 23.03 -8.20
C LYS A 517 2.00 21.75 -8.24
N LYS A 518 2.44 20.72 -8.98
CA LYS A 518 1.75 19.42 -9.05
C LYS A 518 1.74 18.72 -7.69
N THR A 519 2.87 18.73 -6.98
CA THR A 519 2.98 18.08 -5.66
C THR A 519 2.14 18.80 -4.62
N ILE A 520 2.16 20.14 -4.58
CA ILE A 520 1.29 20.95 -3.70
C ILE A 520 -0.17 20.62 -3.96
N LYS A 521 -0.59 20.56 -5.23
CA LYS A 521 -1.97 20.18 -5.59
C LYS A 521 -2.33 18.79 -5.06
N ARG A 522 -1.50 17.77 -5.26
CA ARG A 522 -1.73 16.43 -4.70
C ARG A 522 -1.85 16.45 -3.18
N LYS A 523 -1.03 17.27 -2.51
CA LYS A 523 -1.07 17.38 -1.05
C LYS A 523 -2.40 17.96 -0.57
N THR A 524 -2.92 18.97 -1.26
CA THR A 524 -4.24 19.53 -0.95
C THR A 524 -5.39 18.53 -1.12
N GLU A 525 -5.21 17.46 -1.91
CA GLU A 525 -6.22 16.41 -2.13
C GLU A 525 -6.24 15.35 -1.01
N ILE A 526 -5.16 15.23 -0.24
CA ILE A 526 -5.00 14.17 0.78
C ILE A 526 -5.16 14.73 2.20
N LEU A 527 -4.83 16.00 2.42
CA LEU A 527 -4.92 16.62 3.75
C LEU A 527 -6.37 16.68 4.25
N THR A 528 -6.53 16.51 5.57
CA THR A 528 -7.81 16.62 6.25
C THR A 528 -8.27 18.08 6.31
N TRP A 529 -9.59 18.29 6.22
CA TRP A 529 -10.17 19.63 6.24
C TRP A 529 -10.38 20.11 7.69
N PRO A 530 -10.12 21.39 8.02
CA PRO A 530 -9.60 22.44 7.15
C PRO A 530 -8.08 22.31 6.92
N ILE A 531 -7.64 22.66 5.71
CA ILE A 531 -6.24 22.46 5.29
C ILE A 531 -5.38 23.62 5.80
N SER A 532 -4.37 23.33 6.63
CA SER A 532 -3.40 24.32 7.08
C SER A 532 -2.31 24.52 6.04
N ILE A 533 -2.02 25.78 5.69
CA ILE A 533 -0.90 26.14 4.80
C ILE A 533 0.43 25.73 5.43
N GLY A 534 0.53 25.80 6.76
CA GLY A 534 1.70 25.33 7.48
C GLY A 534 2.05 23.86 7.18
N GLN A 535 1.04 22.98 7.04
CA GLN A 535 1.26 21.57 6.69
C GLN A 535 1.81 21.40 5.27
N ILE A 536 1.47 22.31 4.36
CA ILE A 536 2.01 22.34 3.00
C ILE A 536 3.44 22.90 3.05
N PHE A 537 3.65 24.00 3.79
CA PHE A 537 4.95 24.67 3.92
C PHE A 537 6.01 23.80 4.62
N GLU A 538 5.66 22.98 5.61
CA GLU A 538 6.58 22.04 6.28
C GLU A 538 7.31 21.10 5.30
N GLU A 539 6.67 20.74 4.20
CA GLU A 539 7.28 19.93 3.15
C GLU A 539 8.19 20.77 2.23
N PHE A 540 7.87 22.04 2.02
CA PHE A 540 8.57 22.97 1.12
C PHE A 540 9.14 24.21 1.84
N PRO A 541 9.96 24.07 2.90
CA PRO A 541 10.42 25.19 3.73
C PRO A 541 11.39 26.15 3.02
N TYR A 542 11.79 25.81 1.79
CA TYR A 542 12.69 26.59 0.94
C TYR A 542 11.94 27.41 -0.13
N ILE A 543 10.64 27.17 -0.33
CA ILE A 543 9.79 27.97 -1.22
C ILE A 543 9.16 29.07 -0.36
N ASP A 544 9.00 30.29 -0.90
CA ASP A 544 8.33 31.36 -0.18
C ASP A 544 6.89 30.92 0.14
N GLU A 545 6.47 31.09 1.39
CA GLU A 545 5.09 30.81 1.80
C GLU A 545 4.10 31.65 0.97
N ASN A 546 4.48 32.87 0.60
CA ASN A 546 3.67 33.75 -0.26
C ASN A 546 3.49 33.19 -1.67
N GLU A 547 4.51 32.55 -2.25
CA GLU A 547 4.36 31.91 -3.57
C GLU A 547 3.46 30.68 -3.54
N ILE A 548 3.50 29.92 -2.45
CA ILE A 548 2.58 28.81 -2.21
C ILE A 548 1.15 29.37 -2.08
N ILE A 549 0.97 30.42 -1.28
CA ILE A 549 -0.32 31.12 -1.12
C ILE A 549 -0.83 31.61 -2.48
N ASP A 550 0.00 32.28 -3.27
CA ASP A 550 -0.36 32.80 -4.59
C ASP A 550 -0.80 31.68 -5.54
N TYR A 551 -0.10 30.54 -5.55
CA TYR A 551 -0.52 29.38 -6.33
C TYR A 551 -1.86 28.81 -5.83
N LEU A 552 -2.03 28.65 -4.52
CA LEU A 552 -3.27 28.16 -3.94
C LEU A 552 -4.45 29.09 -4.31
N THR A 553 -4.27 30.40 -4.19
CA THR A 553 -5.33 31.38 -4.48
C THR A 553 -5.60 31.54 -5.97
N ASN A 554 -4.57 31.78 -6.78
CA ASN A 554 -4.73 32.08 -8.21
C ASN A 554 -5.01 30.83 -9.05
N ASP A 555 -4.20 29.78 -8.87
CA ASP A 555 -4.27 28.57 -9.69
C ASP A 555 -5.27 27.55 -9.14
N LEU A 556 -5.42 27.40 -7.81
CA LEU A 556 -6.37 26.46 -7.20
C LEU A 556 -7.68 27.11 -6.69
N GLY A 557 -7.79 28.44 -6.71
CA GLY A 557 -8.99 29.14 -6.27
C GLY A 557 -9.25 28.99 -4.77
N ALA A 558 -8.19 29.03 -3.96
CA ALA A 558 -8.25 28.97 -2.51
C ALA A 558 -8.70 30.30 -1.89
N GLU A 559 -9.62 30.24 -0.93
CA GLU A 559 -9.88 31.33 0.01
C GLU A 559 -9.20 30.96 1.33
N ILE A 560 -8.32 31.83 1.82
CA ILE A 560 -7.43 31.57 2.96
C ILE A 560 -7.76 32.56 4.08
N ASN A 561 -8.01 32.04 5.28
CA ASN A 561 -8.19 32.82 6.51
C ASN A 561 -7.18 32.36 7.55
N ASN A 562 -6.32 33.26 8.04
CA ASN A 562 -5.33 33.00 9.09
C ASN A 562 -4.45 31.75 8.81
N GLY A 563 -3.96 31.59 7.58
CA GLY A 563 -3.11 30.45 7.19
C GLY A 563 -3.86 29.13 7.01
N ILE A 564 -5.20 29.16 6.99
CA ILE A 564 -6.06 27.99 6.79
C ILE A 564 -6.89 28.18 5.52
N ILE A 565 -6.91 27.18 4.66
CA ILE A 565 -7.76 27.15 3.46
C ILE A 565 -9.20 26.88 3.90
N VAL A 566 -10.06 27.88 3.73
CA VAL A 566 -11.49 27.84 4.07
C VAL A 566 -12.38 27.57 2.86
N LYS A 567 -11.91 27.84 1.63
CA LYS A 567 -12.51 27.29 0.39
C LYS A 567 -11.45 26.90 -0.62
N LEU A 568 -11.72 25.90 -1.47
CA LEU A 568 -10.78 25.46 -2.52
C LEU A 568 -11.48 25.02 -3.82
N LYS A 569 -11.73 25.97 -4.72
CA LYS A 569 -12.63 25.77 -5.88
C LYS A 569 -12.13 24.73 -6.89
N LYS A 570 -10.86 24.80 -7.29
CA LYS A 570 -10.33 24.09 -8.47
C LYS A 570 -9.70 22.72 -8.12
N LEU A 571 -10.42 21.92 -7.34
CA LEU A 571 -10.16 20.49 -7.17
C LEU A 571 -10.96 19.64 -8.17
N SER A 572 -10.60 18.36 -8.29
CA SER A 572 -11.42 17.41 -9.07
C SER A 572 -12.77 17.16 -8.38
N PRO A 573 -13.85 16.83 -9.12
CA PRO A 573 -15.14 16.50 -8.53
C PRO A 573 -15.05 15.36 -7.50
N LYS A 574 -14.27 14.31 -7.78
CA LYS A 574 -13.98 13.20 -6.87
C LYS A 574 -13.41 13.71 -5.54
N ASN A 575 -12.32 14.48 -5.58
CA ASN A 575 -11.61 14.91 -4.37
C ASN A 575 -12.46 15.85 -3.51
N ARG A 576 -13.28 16.71 -4.14
CA ARG A 576 -14.23 17.56 -3.41
C ARG A 576 -15.21 16.75 -2.57
N LEU A 577 -15.81 15.70 -3.15
CA LEU A 577 -16.78 14.87 -2.43
C LEU A 577 -16.13 14.04 -1.32
N ILE A 578 -14.91 13.52 -1.56
CA ILE A 578 -14.13 12.83 -0.51
C ILE A 578 -13.83 13.77 0.66
N HIS A 579 -13.42 15.02 0.41
CA HIS A 579 -13.18 15.98 1.50
C HIS A 579 -14.44 16.29 2.31
N VAL A 580 -15.61 16.33 1.67
CA VAL A 580 -16.90 16.50 2.39
C VAL A 580 -17.13 15.34 3.35
N LEU A 581 -17.02 14.10 2.86
CA LEU A 581 -17.24 12.91 3.67
C LEU A 581 -16.18 12.75 4.79
N ARG A 582 -14.90 13.04 4.51
CA ARG A 582 -13.83 13.05 5.52
C ARG A 582 -14.03 14.12 6.61
N LYS A 583 -14.47 15.33 6.23
CA LYS A 583 -14.72 16.42 7.19
C LYS A 583 -15.79 16.04 8.21
N VAL A 584 -16.79 15.31 7.75
CA VAL A 584 -17.98 14.98 8.54
C VAL A 584 -17.80 13.67 9.29
N GLY A 585 -17.03 12.73 8.76
CA GLY A 585 -16.63 11.49 9.44
C GLY A 585 -17.75 10.46 9.58
N HIS A 586 -18.85 10.62 8.83
CA HIS A 586 -19.97 9.68 8.75
C HIS A 586 -20.75 9.88 7.44
N GLY A 587 -21.62 8.90 7.14
CA GLY A 587 -22.43 8.88 5.93
C GLY A 587 -23.40 10.06 5.83
N LEU A 588 -23.50 10.64 4.63
CA LEU A 588 -24.37 11.79 4.38
C LEU A 588 -25.28 11.55 3.19
N HIS A 589 -26.51 12.06 3.29
CA HIS A 589 -27.41 12.13 2.15
C HIS A 589 -26.87 13.12 1.10
N THR A 590 -27.07 12.84 -0.18
CA THR A 590 -26.61 13.70 -1.31
C THR A 590 -27.01 15.17 -1.16
N SER A 591 -28.17 15.46 -0.58
CA SER A 591 -28.62 16.83 -0.27
C SER A 591 -27.75 17.53 0.79
N GLN A 592 -27.31 16.80 1.82
CA GLN A 592 -26.37 17.31 2.84
C GLN A 592 -24.97 17.46 2.26
N ILE A 593 -24.52 16.49 1.45
CA ILE A 593 -23.24 16.58 0.74
C ILE A 593 -23.21 17.83 -0.15
N ARG A 594 -24.32 18.14 -0.84
CA ARG A 594 -24.46 19.36 -1.65
C ARG A 594 -24.28 20.64 -0.82
N ALA A 595 -24.87 20.70 0.37
CA ALA A 595 -24.74 21.86 1.26
C ALA A 595 -23.28 22.06 1.70
N TYR A 596 -22.61 21.00 2.15
CA TYR A 596 -21.18 21.06 2.51
C TYR A 596 -20.28 21.37 1.32
N HIS A 597 -20.58 20.80 0.14
CA HIS A 597 -19.84 21.08 -1.08
C HIS A 597 -19.92 22.57 -1.46
N LYS A 598 -21.11 23.18 -1.33
CA LYS A 598 -21.29 24.61 -1.57
C LYS A 598 -20.52 25.47 -0.56
N ASP A 599 -20.53 25.09 0.71
CA ASP A 599 -19.79 25.78 1.78
C ASP A 599 -18.26 25.72 1.54
N MET A 600 -17.73 24.52 1.36
CA MET A 600 -16.29 24.26 1.26
C MET A 600 -15.67 24.66 -0.08
N PHE A 601 -16.45 24.68 -1.16
CA PHE A 601 -15.91 24.91 -2.50
C PHE A 601 -16.56 26.07 -3.23
N GLY A 602 -17.61 26.69 -2.69
CA GLY A 602 -18.32 27.79 -3.36
C GLY A 602 -19.00 27.38 -4.67
N LEU A 603 -19.23 26.09 -4.87
CA LEU A 603 -19.79 25.50 -6.08
C LEU A 603 -21.07 24.75 -5.74
N ASP A 604 -22.16 25.07 -6.43
CA ASP A 604 -23.42 24.36 -6.30
C ASP A 604 -23.53 23.26 -7.37
N VAL A 605 -23.80 22.02 -6.95
CA VAL A 605 -23.82 20.83 -7.80
C VAL A 605 -25.11 20.06 -7.54
N SER A 606 -25.73 19.48 -8.57
CA SER A 606 -26.96 18.71 -8.41
C SER A 606 -26.73 17.41 -7.63
N GLU A 607 -27.75 16.96 -6.87
CA GLU A 607 -27.69 15.68 -6.14
C GLU A 607 -27.43 14.49 -7.08
N HIS A 608 -27.98 14.54 -8.30
CA HIS A 608 -27.73 13.53 -9.32
C HIS A 608 -26.26 13.46 -9.73
N ALA A 609 -25.60 14.62 -9.92
CA ALA A 609 -24.18 14.65 -10.26
C ALA A 609 -23.30 14.18 -9.09
N ILE A 610 -23.68 14.48 -7.84
CA ILE A 610 -23.00 13.97 -6.64
C ILE A 610 -23.09 12.44 -6.58
N GLY A 611 -24.30 11.89 -6.70
CA GLY A 611 -24.52 10.44 -6.68
C GLY A 611 -23.82 9.72 -7.84
N ALA A 612 -23.80 10.32 -9.04
CA ALA A 612 -23.11 9.76 -10.20
C ALA A 612 -21.58 9.70 -10.04
N VAL A 613 -20.99 10.66 -9.33
CA VAL A 613 -19.55 10.64 -9.02
C VAL A 613 -19.27 9.63 -7.91
N LEU A 614 -19.96 9.73 -6.77
CA LEU A 614 -19.74 8.86 -5.61
C LEU A 614 -19.98 7.38 -5.94
N GLY A 615 -21.01 7.06 -6.73
CA GLY A 615 -21.29 5.68 -7.15
C GLY A 615 -20.23 5.04 -8.06
N ARG A 616 -19.21 5.79 -8.49
CA ARG A 616 -18.06 5.28 -9.27
C ARG A 616 -16.76 5.29 -8.47
N LEU A 617 -16.77 5.75 -7.22
CA LEU A 617 -15.56 5.80 -6.40
C LEU A 617 -15.43 4.49 -5.64
N GLU A 618 -14.28 3.83 -5.79
CA GLU A 618 -13.90 2.66 -4.98
C GLU A 618 -13.84 3.01 -3.49
N GLU A 619 -13.52 4.26 -3.16
CA GLU A 619 -13.41 4.70 -1.77
C GLU A 619 -14.78 4.97 -1.11
N ALA A 620 -15.85 5.08 -1.89
CA ALA A 620 -17.18 5.46 -1.41
C ALA A 620 -18.16 4.28 -1.40
N LEU A 621 -18.96 4.21 -0.35
CA LEU A 621 -19.98 3.19 -0.14
C LEU A 621 -21.35 3.81 -0.08
N ILE A 622 -22.33 3.12 -0.65
CA ILE A 622 -23.73 3.43 -0.44
C ILE A 622 -24.13 2.77 0.88
N VAL A 623 -24.38 3.57 1.91
CA VAL A 623 -24.82 3.08 3.24
C VAL A 623 -26.33 3.20 3.43
N GLY A 624 -27.00 3.91 2.52
CA GLY A 624 -28.45 4.02 2.48
C GLY A 624 -28.93 4.68 1.19
N ARG A 625 -30.25 4.80 1.01
CA ARG A 625 -30.83 5.39 -0.21
C ARG A 625 -30.39 6.85 -0.35
N GLY A 626 -29.51 7.11 -1.31
CA GLY A 626 -28.93 8.43 -1.52
C GLY A 626 -27.97 8.87 -0.42
N VAL A 627 -27.56 7.97 0.47
CA VAL A 627 -26.61 8.21 1.56
C VAL A 627 -25.30 7.51 1.23
N TYR A 628 -24.22 8.27 1.23
CA TYR A 628 -22.88 7.79 0.91
C TYR A 628 -21.94 8.04 2.07
N ASP A 629 -21.05 7.09 2.31
CA ASP A 629 -19.91 7.25 3.20
C ASP A 629 -18.63 6.82 2.47
N ILE A 630 -17.47 6.95 3.12
CA ILE A 630 -16.20 6.39 2.65
C ILE A 630 -15.76 5.25 3.55
N TYR A 631 -15.03 4.28 3.00
CA TYR A 631 -14.48 3.15 3.77
C TYR A 631 -13.70 3.60 5.01
N GLU A 632 -12.98 4.72 4.93
CA GLU A 632 -12.19 5.30 6.03
C GLU A 632 -13.01 5.66 7.28
N ASN A 633 -14.30 5.99 7.09
CA ASN A 633 -15.19 6.38 8.17
C ASN A 633 -15.92 5.19 8.80
N LEU A 634 -15.88 4.02 8.17
CA LEU A 634 -16.55 2.84 8.69
C LEU A 634 -15.80 2.27 9.89
N THR A 635 -16.55 1.87 10.92
CA THR A 635 -16.01 1.20 12.11
C THR A 635 -15.73 -0.30 11.91
N LEU A 636 -15.84 -0.80 10.68
CA LEU A 636 -15.62 -2.21 10.37
C LEU A 636 -14.13 -2.55 10.38
N THR A 637 -13.76 -3.59 11.13
CA THR A 637 -12.41 -4.15 11.09
C THR A 637 -12.21 -5.04 9.86
N SER A 638 -10.94 -5.35 9.53
CA SER A 638 -10.64 -6.33 8.48
C SER A 638 -11.26 -7.70 8.74
N ASP A 639 -11.40 -8.08 10.02
CA ASP A 639 -12.04 -9.33 10.42
C ASP A 639 -13.56 -9.28 10.22
N ASP A 640 -14.20 -8.14 10.49
CA ASP A 640 -15.63 -7.94 10.21
C ASP A 640 -15.92 -8.03 8.71
N LEU A 641 -15.10 -7.36 7.87
CA LEU A 641 -15.24 -7.44 6.42
C LEU A 641 -15.06 -8.87 5.91
N LYS A 642 -14.07 -9.59 6.44
CA LYS A 642 -13.83 -10.99 6.11
C LYS A 642 -15.00 -11.87 6.52
N GLU A 643 -15.55 -11.69 7.72
CA GLU A 643 -16.70 -12.43 8.20
C GLU A 643 -17.94 -12.17 7.33
N VAL A 644 -18.23 -10.91 7.00
CA VAL A 644 -19.34 -10.54 6.11
C VAL A 644 -19.20 -11.25 4.76
N ARG A 645 -18.00 -11.23 4.16
CA ARG A 645 -17.72 -11.91 2.90
C ARG A 645 -17.84 -13.43 3.02
N ASP A 646 -17.26 -14.04 4.05
CA ASP A 646 -17.26 -15.49 4.22
C ASP A 646 -18.65 -16.05 4.54
N ARG A 647 -19.46 -15.36 5.34
CA ARG A 647 -20.87 -15.73 5.59
C ARG A 647 -21.70 -15.59 4.33
N THR A 648 -21.50 -14.52 3.56
CA THR A 648 -22.17 -14.33 2.27
C THR A 648 -21.79 -15.43 1.29
N PHE A 649 -20.50 -15.75 1.19
CA PHE A 649 -19.99 -16.81 0.32
C PHE A 649 -20.64 -18.16 0.65
N LYS A 650 -20.62 -18.58 1.92
CA LYS A 650 -21.29 -19.81 2.37
C LYS A 650 -22.80 -19.82 2.06
N TYR A 651 -23.47 -18.68 2.24
CA TYR A 651 -24.90 -18.57 1.93
C TYR A 651 -25.16 -18.73 0.43
N LEU A 652 -24.36 -18.09 -0.43
CA LEU A 652 -24.48 -18.21 -1.89
C LEU A 652 -24.11 -19.62 -2.40
N GLU A 653 -23.11 -20.27 -1.81
CA GLU A 653 -22.77 -21.67 -2.14
C GLU A 653 -23.94 -22.63 -1.90
N SER A 654 -24.72 -22.39 -0.84
CA SER A 654 -25.91 -23.22 -0.55
C SER A 654 -27.09 -23.01 -1.50
N ARG A 655 -27.08 -21.91 -2.28
CA ARG A 655 -28.20 -21.46 -3.11
C ARG A 655 -27.94 -21.60 -4.61
N GLU A 656 -26.71 -21.83 -5.02
CA GLU A 656 -26.30 -22.05 -6.42
C GLU A 656 -26.79 -20.96 -7.40
N GLY A 657 -26.69 -19.67 -7.06
CA GLY A 657 -27.14 -18.62 -7.97
C GLY A 657 -27.01 -17.16 -7.49
N PHE A 658 -27.65 -16.25 -8.24
CA PHE A 658 -27.71 -14.82 -7.90
C PHE A 658 -28.82 -14.54 -6.88
N VAL A 659 -28.46 -13.89 -5.77
CA VAL A 659 -29.40 -13.49 -4.72
C VAL A 659 -29.31 -11.99 -4.48
N SER A 660 -30.44 -11.33 -4.19
CA SER A 660 -30.42 -9.90 -3.87
C SER A 660 -29.70 -9.62 -2.55
N ALA A 661 -28.94 -8.53 -2.46
CA ALA A 661 -28.26 -8.12 -1.23
C ALA A 661 -29.23 -7.97 -0.05
N LYS A 662 -30.48 -7.55 -0.33
CA LYS A 662 -31.54 -7.45 0.68
C LYS A 662 -31.92 -8.80 1.28
N VAL A 663 -32.04 -9.84 0.46
CA VAL A 663 -32.36 -11.19 0.92
C VAL A 663 -31.18 -11.77 1.71
N ILE A 664 -29.95 -11.56 1.24
CA ILE A 664 -28.74 -11.97 1.98
C ILE A 664 -28.72 -11.26 3.34
N TYR A 665 -28.88 -9.94 3.36
CA TYR A 665 -28.89 -9.15 4.60
C TYR A 665 -29.95 -9.66 5.58
N LYS A 666 -31.19 -9.84 5.11
CA LYS A 666 -32.31 -10.31 5.92
C LYS A 666 -32.09 -11.70 6.50
N ASN A 667 -31.51 -12.63 5.73
CA ASN A 667 -31.38 -14.03 6.16
C ASN A 667 -30.07 -14.32 6.88
N VAL A 668 -29.03 -13.51 6.65
CA VAL A 668 -27.69 -13.75 7.17
C VAL A 668 -27.32 -12.73 8.24
N PHE A 669 -27.74 -11.47 8.12
CA PHE A 669 -27.16 -10.36 8.89
C PHE A 669 -28.15 -9.52 9.70
N SER A 670 -29.47 -9.70 9.54
CA SER A 670 -30.46 -8.80 10.17
C SER A 670 -30.38 -8.76 11.69
N GLU A 671 -30.03 -9.87 12.32
CA GLU A 671 -29.87 -9.99 13.77
C GLU A 671 -28.54 -9.41 14.26
N ASP A 672 -27.55 -9.24 13.37
CA ASP A 672 -26.19 -8.79 13.70
C ASP A 672 -25.95 -7.32 13.32
N SER A 673 -26.99 -6.57 12.95
CA SER A 673 -26.86 -5.16 12.53
C SER A 673 -26.03 -4.33 13.51
N TYR A 674 -26.35 -4.40 14.81
CA TYR A 674 -25.64 -3.71 15.89
C TYR A 674 -24.15 -4.06 16.00
N ARG A 675 -23.75 -5.27 15.56
CA ARG A 675 -22.37 -5.75 15.65
C ARG A 675 -21.46 -5.09 14.62
N PHE A 676 -21.99 -4.79 13.43
CA PHE A 676 -21.25 -4.22 12.32
C PHE A 676 -21.34 -2.69 12.31
N SER A 677 -22.54 -2.13 12.48
CA SER A 677 -22.81 -0.72 12.84
C SER A 677 -24.32 -0.48 12.86
N THR A 678 -24.79 0.58 13.53
CA THR A 678 -26.20 0.98 13.47
C THR A 678 -26.69 1.33 12.05
N GLU A 679 -25.78 1.56 11.12
CA GLU A 679 -26.06 1.87 9.71
C GLU A 679 -25.87 0.67 8.78
N PHE A 680 -25.45 -0.49 9.31
CA PHE A 680 -25.25 -1.70 8.51
C PHE A 680 -26.59 -2.13 7.90
N SER A 681 -26.61 -2.20 6.58
CA SER A 681 -27.81 -2.45 5.79
C SER A 681 -27.48 -3.23 4.53
N ASP A 682 -28.51 -3.58 3.74
CA ASP A 682 -28.38 -4.28 2.48
C ASP A 682 -27.54 -3.50 1.44
N TYR A 683 -27.56 -2.16 1.47
CA TYR A 683 -26.71 -1.33 0.62
C TYR A 683 -25.23 -1.42 1.00
N MET A 684 -24.93 -1.39 2.31
CA MET A 684 -23.57 -1.51 2.81
C MET A 684 -23.00 -2.90 2.53
N LEU A 685 -23.82 -3.95 2.70
CA LEU A 685 -23.47 -5.31 2.31
C LEU A 685 -23.11 -5.39 0.82
N LEU A 686 -23.94 -4.82 -0.07
CA LEU A 686 -23.67 -4.79 -1.50
C LEU A 686 -22.33 -4.11 -1.81
N GLY A 687 -22.05 -2.98 -1.16
CA GLY A 687 -20.80 -2.25 -1.32
C GLY A 687 -19.58 -3.06 -0.90
N ILE A 688 -19.62 -3.71 0.27
CA ILE A 688 -18.52 -4.55 0.80
C ILE A 688 -18.16 -5.71 -0.14
N LEU A 689 -19.16 -6.26 -0.83
CA LEU A 689 -19.02 -7.42 -1.72
C LEU A 689 -18.55 -7.03 -3.13
N GLN A 690 -18.72 -5.77 -3.53
CA GLN A 690 -18.39 -5.30 -4.87
C GLN A 690 -16.90 -5.40 -5.21
N ASP A 691 -16.04 -5.31 -4.19
CA ASP A 691 -14.57 -5.34 -4.34
C ASP A 691 -13.95 -6.72 -4.06
N ASP A 692 -14.76 -7.76 -3.84
CA ASP A 692 -14.27 -9.11 -3.58
C ASP A 692 -14.46 -9.98 -4.84
N GLU A 693 -13.33 -10.43 -5.40
CA GLU A 693 -13.26 -11.18 -6.65
C GLU A 693 -14.07 -12.49 -6.64
N ARG A 694 -14.46 -13.00 -5.47
CA ARG A 694 -15.34 -14.16 -5.34
C ARG A 694 -16.78 -13.88 -5.76
N PHE A 695 -17.17 -12.62 -5.93
CA PHE A 695 -18.55 -12.25 -6.24
C PHE A 695 -18.70 -11.55 -7.60
N SER A 696 -19.84 -11.79 -8.24
CA SER A 696 -20.30 -11.08 -9.43
C SER A 696 -21.50 -10.21 -9.06
N VAL A 697 -21.39 -8.89 -9.27
CA VAL A 697 -22.43 -7.91 -8.98
C VAL A 697 -23.01 -7.36 -10.28
N LYS A 698 -24.33 -7.47 -10.46
CA LYS A 698 -25.04 -6.89 -11.62
C LYS A 698 -25.73 -5.58 -11.27
N HIS A 699 -25.95 -4.73 -12.28
CA HIS A 699 -26.69 -3.48 -12.16
C HIS A 699 -28.18 -3.78 -11.87
N GLY A 700 -28.46 -4.06 -10.60
CA GLY A 700 -29.73 -4.59 -10.13
C GLY A 700 -29.64 -5.24 -8.75
N LEU A 701 -28.79 -4.72 -7.85
CA LEU A 701 -28.68 -5.10 -6.42
C LEU A 701 -28.50 -6.62 -6.12
N MET A 702 -28.10 -7.43 -7.10
CA MET A 702 -27.90 -8.87 -6.94
C MET A 702 -26.42 -9.24 -6.93
N VAL A 703 -26.09 -10.23 -6.09
CA VAL A 703 -24.76 -10.78 -5.88
C VAL A 703 -24.78 -12.28 -6.18
N GLY A 704 -23.80 -12.80 -6.91
CA GLY A 704 -23.59 -14.23 -7.16
C GLY A 704 -22.11 -14.62 -7.04
N LEU A 705 -21.76 -15.90 -7.12
CA LEU A 705 -20.37 -16.39 -7.05
C LEU A 705 -19.63 -16.20 -8.39
N ALA A 706 -18.33 -15.91 -8.34
CA ALA A 706 -17.43 -15.81 -9.49
C ALA A 706 -16.79 -17.18 -9.78
N GLY A 707 -17.15 -17.82 -10.90
CA GLY A 707 -16.55 -19.08 -11.33
C GLY A 707 -17.25 -19.70 -12.54
N ASP A 708 -16.47 -20.26 -13.47
CA ASP A 708 -16.87 -20.78 -14.78
C ASP A 708 -17.66 -22.12 -14.74
N SER A 709 -18.38 -22.44 -13.66
CA SER A 709 -18.98 -23.79 -13.50
C SER A 709 -20.36 -23.84 -12.85
N LEU A 710 -21.22 -22.84 -13.04
CA LEU A 710 -22.65 -22.97 -12.80
C LEU A 710 -23.41 -22.28 -13.95
N GLY A 711 -23.78 -23.07 -14.95
CA GLY A 711 -24.46 -22.66 -16.17
C GLY A 711 -25.87 -22.07 -16.01
N ASN A 712 -26.29 -21.67 -14.82
CA ASN A 712 -27.49 -20.85 -14.62
C ASN A 712 -27.07 -19.45 -14.18
N GLY A 713 -26.61 -18.67 -15.17
CA GLY A 713 -26.40 -17.24 -15.03
C GLY A 713 -27.69 -16.57 -14.57
N TYR A 714 -27.54 -15.45 -13.84
CA TYR A 714 -28.60 -14.48 -13.53
C TYR A 714 -29.83 -14.63 -14.44
N ILE A 715 -30.94 -15.08 -13.86
CA ILE A 715 -32.20 -15.24 -14.59
C ILE A 715 -32.95 -13.90 -14.50
N PRO A 716 -33.23 -13.22 -15.62
CA PRO A 716 -34.06 -12.01 -15.65
C PRO A 716 -35.39 -12.21 -14.91
N LEU A 717 -35.97 -11.11 -14.39
CA LEU A 717 -37.25 -11.20 -13.65
C LEU A 717 -38.34 -11.86 -14.50
N MET A 718 -38.42 -11.50 -15.77
CA MET A 718 -39.44 -12.02 -16.66
C MET A 718 -39.29 -13.52 -16.86
N ASP A 719 -38.07 -13.99 -17.07
CA ASP A 719 -37.79 -15.41 -17.28
C ASP A 719 -38.08 -16.22 -16.00
N GLN A 720 -37.76 -15.69 -14.82
CA GLN A 720 -38.14 -16.32 -13.53
C GLN A 720 -39.65 -16.38 -13.35
N ILE A 721 -40.37 -15.29 -13.66
CA ILE A 721 -41.84 -15.29 -13.62
C ILE A 721 -42.39 -16.34 -14.58
N THR A 722 -41.85 -16.42 -15.79
CA THR A 722 -42.29 -17.36 -16.83
C THR A 722 -42.04 -18.80 -16.41
N GLN A 723 -40.88 -19.13 -15.82
CA GLN A 723 -40.59 -20.44 -15.26
C GLN A 723 -41.59 -20.84 -14.16
N VAL A 724 -41.93 -19.92 -13.26
CA VAL A 724 -42.94 -20.20 -12.22
C VAL A 724 -44.31 -20.45 -12.84
N VAL A 725 -44.70 -19.68 -13.85
CA VAL A 725 -45.98 -19.89 -14.56
C VAL A 725 -45.97 -21.23 -15.32
N GLU A 726 -44.86 -21.57 -15.95
CA GLU A 726 -44.67 -22.81 -16.71
C GLU A 726 -44.76 -24.05 -15.81
N GLU A 727 -44.08 -24.02 -14.67
CA GLU A 727 -44.00 -25.12 -13.70
C GLU A 727 -45.31 -25.33 -12.93
N TYR A 728 -45.95 -24.25 -12.47
CA TYR A 728 -47.09 -24.33 -11.56
C TYR A 728 -48.46 -24.09 -12.22
N GLY A 729 -48.51 -23.68 -13.50
CA GLY A 729 -49.74 -23.47 -14.25
C GLY A 729 -50.45 -22.16 -13.87
N PRO A 730 -51.80 -22.14 -13.75
CA PRO A 730 -52.53 -20.92 -13.40
C PRO A 730 -52.13 -20.39 -12.02
N VAL A 731 -51.33 -19.33 -12.00
CA VAL A 731 -50.77 -18.74 -10.78
C VAL A 731 -51.18 -17.27 -10.64
N SER A 732 -51.35 -16.84 -9.40
CA SER A 732 -51.68 -15.46 -9.04
C SER A 732 -50.40 -14.69 -8.74
N VAL A 733 -50.49 -13.35 -8.78
CA VAL A 733 -49.36 -12.47 -8.45
C VAL A 733 -48.77 -12.76 -7.05
N PRO A 734 -49.58 -12.96 -5.98
CA PRO A 734 -49.03 -13.33 -4.68
C PRO A 734 -48.31 -14.67 -4.66
N GLU A 735 -48.81 -15.69 -5.39
CA GLU A 735 -48.14 -16.99 -5.49
C GLU A 735 -46.80 -16.86 -6.23
N ILE A 736 -46.75 -16.08 -7.31
CA ILE A 736 -45.50 -15.79 -8.04
C ILE A 736 -44.50 -15.08 -7.12
N SER A 737 -44.94 -14.04 -6.40
CA SER A 737 -44.12 -13.31 -5.44
C SER A 737 -43.52 -14.24 -4.39
N GLU A 738 -44.35 -15.10 -3.77
CA GLU A 738 -43.89 -16.01 -2.72
C GLU A 738 -42.88 -17.05 -3.26
N LYS A 739 -43.07 -17.54 -4.49
CA LYS A 739 -42.15 -18.48 -5.13
C LYS A 739 -40.80 -17.86 -5.50
N ILE A 740 -40.76 -16.56 -5.79
CA ILE A 740 -39.53 -15.86 -6.23
C ILE A 740 -38.79 -15.19 -5.05
N LYS A 741 -39.46 -15.00 -3.91
CA LYS A 741 -38.99 -14.32 -2.71
C LYS A 741 -37.66 -14.84 -2.16
N GLU A 742 -37.38 -16.13 -2.35
CA GLU A 742 -36.12 -16.74 -1.91
C GLU A 742 -34.90 -16.20 -2.65
N ASN A 743 -35.08 -15.75 -3.90
CA ASN A 743 -33.99 -15.22 -4.73
C ASN A 743 -33.99 -13.69 -4.76
N ARG A 744 -35.18 -13.07 -4.69
CA ARG A 744 -35.36 -11.61 -4.80
C ARG A 744 -36.67 -11.15 -4.18
N GLU A 745 -36.65 -9.98 -3.55
CA GLU A 745 -37.89 -9.28 -3.18
C GLU A 745 -38.36 -8.39 -4.35
N VAL A 746 -39.61 -8.57 -4.78
CA VAL A 746 -40.23 -7.81 -5.87
C VAL A 746 -41.63 -7.39 -5.43
N PHE A 747 -42.02 -6.17 -5.79
CA PHE A 747 -43.38 -5.70 -5.52
C PHE A 747 -44.38 -6.34 -6.49
N ASP A 748 -45.56 -6.66 -5.98
CA ASP A 748 -46.68 -7.17 -6.79
C ASP A 748 -46.99 -6.28 -7.99
N THR A 749 -46.87 -4.96 -7.85
CA THR A 749 -47.05 -4.00 -8.96
C THR A 749 -46.05 -4.23 -10.09
N THR A 750 -44.80 -4.54 -9.78
CA THR A 750 -43.78 -4.86 -10.78
C THR A 750 -44.11 -6.18 -11.49
N ILE A 751 -44.54 -7.20 -10.74
CA ILE A 751 -44.96 -8.49 -11.33
C ILE A 751 -46.16 -8.28 -12.27
N VAL A 752 -47.16 -7.51 -11.84
CA VAL A 752 -48.32 -7.15 -12.67
C VAL A 752 -47.89 -6.45 -13.95
N VAL A 753 -46.99 -5.46 -13.88
CA VAL A 753 -46.48 -4.78 -15.06
C VAL A 753 -45.79 -5.76 -16.00
N MET A 754 -44.91 -6.64 -15.49
CA MET A 754 -44.20 -7.64 -16.30
C MET A 754 -45.16 -8.62 -16.97
N LEU A 755 -46.10 -9.20 -16.22
CA LEU A 755 -47.13 -10.10 -16.75
C LEU A 755 -48.01 -9.42 -17.80
N ASN A 756 -48.35 -8.15 -17.62
CA ASN A 756 -49.12 -7.38 -18.59
C ASN A 756 -48.30 -6.97 -19.82
N SER A 757 -46.97 -6.98 -19.74
CA SER A 757 -46.08 -6.64 -20.84
C SER A 757 -45.64 -7.85 -21.66
N SER A 758 -45.64 -9.05 -21.06
CA SER A 758 -45.15 -10.27 -21.69
C SER A 758 -46.15 -10.84 -22.69
N PRO A 759 -45.73 -11.19 -23.92
CA PRO A 759 -46.59 -11.87 -24.88
C PRO A 759 -46.84 -13.35 -24.52
N ASP A 760 -45.97 -13.95 -23.70
CA ASP A 760 -45.94 -15.40 -23.44
C ASP A 760 -46.88 -15.83 -22.30
N VAL A 761 -47.44 -14.88 -21.56
CA VAL A 761 -48.32 -15.13 -20.42
C VAL A 761 -49.61 -14.33 -20.58
N VAL A 762 -50.78 -14.89 -20.29
CA VAL A 762 -52.08 -14.19 -20.32
C VAL A 762 -52.92 -14.47 -19.08
N ALA A 763 -53.83 -13.56 -18.77
CA ALA A 763 -54.80 -13.79 -17.70
C ALA A 763 -55.77 -14.93 -18.09
N THR A 764 -56.07 -15.80 -17.13
CA THR A 764 -57.02 -16.91 -17.35
C THR A 764 -58.45 -16.51 -17.01
N LYS A 765 -59.39 -17.45 -17.19
CA LYS A 765 -60.77 -17.31 -16.71
C LYS A 765 -60.87 -17.16 -15.19
N GLU A 766 -59.91 -17.71 -14.45
CA GLU A 766 -59.84 -17.61 -13.00
C GLU A 766 -59.40 -16.21 -12.57
N ARG A 767 -60.09 -15.65 -11.58
CA ARG A 767 -59.87 -14.26 -11.18
C ARG A 767 -58.45 -14.05 -10.66
N GLY A 768 -57.67 -13.26 -11.38
CA GLY A 768 -56.32 -12.86 -10.96
C GLY A 768 -55.24 -13.92 -11.17
N LYS A 769 -55.55 -14.98 -11.94
CA LYS A 769 -54.62 -16.03 -12.32
C LYS A 769 -54.09 -15.80 -13.73
N PHE A 770 -52.84 -16.20 -13.97
CA PHE A 770 -52.12 -16.07 -15.23
C PHE A 770 -51.53 -17.43 -15.61
N ASN A 771 -51.47 -17.72 -16.90
CA ASN A 771 -50.87 -18.95 -17.43
C ASN A 771 -50.25 -18.66 -18.81
N LEU A 772 -49.45 -19.59 -19.34
CA LEU A 772 -48.82 -19.47 -20.65
C LEU A 772 -49.88 -19.24 -21.74
N THR A 773 -49.58 -18.33 -22.67
CA THR A 773 -50.46 -17.97 -23.79
C THR A 773 -50.87 -19.20 -24.58
N GLU A 774 -49.91 -20.06 -24.94
CA GLU A 774 -50.16 -21.31 -25.67
C GLU A 774 -51.10 -22.28 -24.93
N LYS A 775 -51.04 -22.32 -23.59
CA LYS A 775 -51.90 -23.19 -22.77
C LYS A 775 -53.32 -22.65 -22.61
N VAL A 776 -53.51 -21.34 -22.80
CA VAL A 776 -54.81 -20.67 -22.59
C VAL A 776 -55.53 -20.39 -23.89
N LEU A 777 -54.81 -19.91 -24.91
CA LEU A 777 -55.35 -19.52 -26.21
C LEU A 777 -55.18 -20.60 -27.28
N GLY A 778 -54.33 -21.60 -27.05
CA GLY A 778 -54.05 -22.68 -27.99
C GLY A 778 -52.77 -22.45 -28.79
N THR A 779 -52.66 -23.14 -29.92
CA THR A 779 -51.52 -23.07 -30.83
C THR A 779 -51.38 -21.69 -31.48
N GLU A 780 -50.26 -21.42 -32.16
CA GLU A 780 -50.09 -20.20 -32.95
C GLU A 780 -51.22 -20.00 -33.99
N GLU A 781 -51.73 -21.11 -34.56
CA GLU A 781 -52.88 -21.06 -35.45
C GLU A 781 -54.15 -20.59 -34.72
N ASP A 782 -54.42 -21.11 -33.52
CA ASP A 782 -55.58 -20.71 -32.70
C ASP A 782 -55.53 -19.22 -32.33
N ILE A 783 -54.35 -18.73 -31.98
CA ILE A 783 -54.11 -17.31 -31.67
C ILE A 783 -54.33 -16.45 -32.92
N PHE A 784 -53.86 -16.90 -34.08
CA PHE A 784 -54.11 -16.21 -35.35
C PHE A 784 -55.61 -16.12 -35.66
N TYR A 785 -56.37 -17.20 -35.45
CA TYR A 785 -57.83 -17.19 -35.63
C TYR A 785 -58.52 -16.24 -34.66
N LEU A 786 -58.12 -16.26 -33.39
CA LEU A 786 -58.64 -15.35 -32.39
C LEU A 786 -58.44 -13.89 -32.80
N ASP A 787 -57.27 -13.55 -33.30
CA ASP A 787 -56.93 -12.18 -33.70
C ASP A 787 -57.83 -11.71 -34.85
N ILE A 788 -57.98 -12.52 -35.91
CA ILE A 788 -58.86 -12.14 -37.03
C ILE A 788 -60.33 -12.05 -36.57
N ALA A 789 -60.75 -12.97 -35.71
CA ALA A 789 -62.09 -12.97 -35.15
C ALA A 789 -62.39 -11.70 -34.34
N LEU A 790 -61.40 -11.19 -33.61
CA LEU A 790 -61.51 -9.93 -32.90
C LEU A 790 -61.52 -8.73 -33.85
N GLU A 791 -60.67 -8.71 -34.88
CA GLU A 791 -60.62 -7.64 -35.88
C GLU A 791 -61.97 -7.50 -36.60
N ILE A 792 -62.55 -8.59 -37.10
CA ILE A 792 -63.84 -8.56 -37.79
C ILE A 792 -64.95 -8.11 -36.84
N ALA A 793 -64.98 -8.64 -35.61
CA ALA A 793 -65.95 -8.22 -34.62
C ALA A 793 -65.87 -6.71 -34.31
N LEU A 794 -64.72 -6.06 -34.50
CA LEU A 794 -64.47 -4.65 -34.20
C LEU A 794 -64.50 -3.72 -35.41
N LEU A 795 -64.76 -4.22 -36.62
CA LEU A 795 -64.78 -3.43 -37.85
C LEU A 795 -65.78 -2.26 -37.82
N GLU A 796 -67.00 -2.50 -37.36
CA GLU A 796 -68.07 -1.50 -37.40
C GLU A 796 -67.98 -0.49 -36.25
N SER A 797 -67.62 -0.95 -35.06
CA SER A 797 -67.60 -0.11 -33.86
C SER A 797 -66.78 -0.74 -32.73
N ALA A 798 -66.35 0.09 -31.78
CA ALA A 798 -65.76 -0.38 -30.54
C ALA A 798 -66.76 -1.24 -29.73
N LYS A 799 -66.32 -2.38 -29.20
CA LYS A 799 -67.14 -3.31 -28.41
C LYS A 799 -66.54 -3.55 -27.03
N SER A 800 -67.37 -3.88 -26.06
CA SER A 800 -66.87 -4.29 -24.75
C SER A 800 -66.29 -5.71 -24.80
N CYS A 801 -65.36 -6.04 -23.90
CA CYS A 801 -64.79 -7.38 -23.82
C CYS A 801 -65.83 -8.49 -23.60
N HIS A 802 -66.98 -8.15 -22.99
CA HIS A 802 -68.08 -9.10 -22.80
C HIS A 802 -68.84 -9.38 -24.10
N VAL A 803 -69.10 -8.36 -24.91
CA VAL A 803 -69.72 -8.54 -26.24
C VAL A 803 -68.77 -9.28 -27.19
N LEU A 804 -67.47 -9.05 -27.07
CA LEU A 804 -66.46 -9.79 -27.82
C LEU A 804 -66.42 -11.27 -27.43
N GLU A 805 -66.53 -11.59 -26.13
CA GLU A 805 -66.65 -12.96 -25.64
C GLU A 805 -67.85 -13.68 -26.27
N ASP A 806 -69.04 -13.06 -26.29
CA ASP A 806 -70.23 -13.63 -26.96
C ASP A 806 -70.02 -13.82 -28.47
N SER A 807 -69.38 -12.84 -29.12
CA SER A 807 -69.08 -12.88 -30.56
C SER A 807 -68.11 -14.00 -30.93
N LEU A 808 -67.09 -14.22 -30.09
CA LEU A 808 -66.12 -15.31 -30.25
C LEU A 808 -66.76 -16.67 -29.98
N GLN A 809 -67.63 -16.77 -28.98
CA GLN A 809 -68.34 -18.01 -28.67
C GLN A 809 -69.25 -18.44 -29.83
N ALA A 810 -69.91 -17.49 -30.51
CA ALA A 810 -70.74 -17.77 -31.68
C ALA A 810 -69.97 -18.43 -32.85
N VAL A 811 -68.65 -18.22 -32.93
CA VAL A 811 -67.79 -18.85 -33.95
C VAL A 811 -67.05 -20.08 -33.46
N GLY A 812 -67.30 -20.51 -32.22
CA GLY A 812 -66.68 -21.69 -31.61
C GLY A 812 -65.36 -21.41 -30.89
N ILE A 813 -64.97 -20.15 -30.73
CA ILE A 813 -63.76 -19.76 -29.99
C ILE A 813 -64.12 -19.54 -28.52
N GLN A 814 -63.67 -20.43 -27.64
CA GLN A 814 -63.89 -20.31 -26.20
C GLN A 814 -62.83 -19.42 -25.55
N CYS A 815 -63.04 -18.10 -25.55
CA CYS A 815 -62.14 -17.15 -24.91
C CYS A 815 -62.90 -16.25 -23.92
N HIS A 816 -62.49 -16.26 -22.65
CA HIS A 816 -63.18 -15.50 -21.61
C HIS A 816 -62.84 -14.01 -21.69
N LYS A 817 -63.77 -13.10 -21.36
CA LYS A 817 -63.57 -11.63 -21.48
C LYS A 817 -62.29 -11.09 -20.84
N ARG A 818 -61.85 -11.69 -19.73
CA ARG A 818 -60.61 -11.28 -19.02
C ARG A 818 -59.35 -11.65 -19.82
N THR A 819 -59.38 -12.81 -20.46
CA THR A 819 -58.32 -13.28 -21.35
C THR A 819 -58.28 -12.42 -22.61
N ILE A 820 -59.44 -12.11 -23.21
CA ILE A 820 -59.55 -11.17 -24.34
C ILE A 820 -58.92 -9.83 -23.95
N LYS A 821 -59.35 -9.24 -22.83
CA LYS A 821 -58.81 -7.96 -22.36
C LYS A 821 -57.29 -8.00 -22.18
N SER A 822 -56.77 -9.06 -21.57
CA SER A 822 -55.34 -9.26 -21.34
C SER A 822 -54.56 -9.46 -22.64
N TRP A 823 -55.14 -10.12 -23.64
CA TRP A 823 -54.52 -10.37 -24.94
C TRP A 823 -54.46 -9.08 -25.76
N VAL A 824 -55.62 -8.46 -25.95
CA VAL A 824 -55.80 -7.24 -26.74
C VAL A 824 -54.96 -6.10 -26.16
N SER A 825 -54.81 -5.99 -24.83
CA SER A 825 -54.02 -4.90 -24.21
C SER A 825 -52.53 -4.93 -24.55
N LYS A 826 -52.05 -6.05 -25.07
CA LYS A 826 -50.64 -6.27 -25.44
C LYS A 826 -50.39 -6.07 -26.93
N SER A 827 -51.45 -6.08 -27.73
CA SER A 827 -51.38 -5.92 -29.16
C SER A 827 -51.48 -4.45 -29.55
N THR A 828 -50.63 -4.03 -30.48
CA THR A 828 -50.65 -2.67 -31.04
C THR A 828 -51.77 -2.45 -32.04
N LYS A 829 -52.54 -3.49 -32.40
CA LYS A 829 -53.66 -3.41 -33.34
C LYS A 829 -54.90 -2.74 -32.73
N TYR A 830 -55.01 -2.75 -31.40
CA TYR A 830 -56.22 -2.35 -30.71
C TYR A 830 -55.95 -1.19 -29.74
N ASP A 831 -56.94 -0.32 -29.62
CA ASP A 831 -57.02 0.71 -28.59
C ASP A 831 -58.02 0.27 -27.51
N ILE A 832 -57.65 0.40 -26.24
CA ILE A 832 -58.48 -0.03 -25.11
C ILE A 832 -58.71 1.12 -24.15
N SER A 833 -59.98 1.41 -23.88
CA SER A 833 -60.41 2.34 -22.85
C SER A 833 -61.39 1.67 -21.88
N GLY A 834 -60.92 1.40 -20.67
CA GLY A 834 -61.69 0.66 -19.67
C GLY A 834 -61.93 -0.79 -20.11
N ASP A 835 -63.15 -1.11 -20.51
CA ASP A 835 -63.56 -2.43 -21.03
C ASP A 835 -63.90 -2.41 -22.52
N MET A 836 -63.85 -1.23 -23.14
CA MET A 836 -64.11 -1.03 -24.56
C MET A 836 -62.83 -1.23 -25.36
N VAL A 837 -62.93 -2.04 -26.41
CA VAL A 837 -61.86 -2.31 -27.36
C VAL A 837 -62.26 -1.71 -28.70
N ARG A 838 -61.32 -1.05 -29.36
CA ARG A 838 -61.47 -0.50 -30.71
C ARG A 838 -60.32 -0.99 -31.58
N LEU A 839 -60.63 -1.38 -32.81
CA LEU A 839 -59.61 -1.66 -33.82
C LEU A 839 -59.01 -0.36 -34.35
N ILE A 840 -57.67 -0.23 -34.32
CA ILE A 840 -56.97 0.96 -34.83
C ILE A 840 -56.92 0.90 -36.36
N LYS A 841 -56.43 -0.22 -36.89
CA LYS A 841 -56.38 -0.50 -38.32
C LYS A 841 -56.56 -2.01 -38.55
N PRO A 842 -57.50 -2.42 -39.42
CA PRO A 842 -57.63 -3.83 -39.81
C PRO A 842 -56.40 -4.31 -40.59
N SER A 843 -56.12 -5.60 -40.50
CA SER A 843 -55.14 -6.28 -41.35
C SER A 843 -55.53 -6.19 -42.83
N ASP A 844 -54.60 -6.47 -43.73
CA ASP A 844 -54.86 -6.43 -45.16
C ASP A 844 -55.93 -7.48 -45.56
N GLU A 845 -55.91 -8.64 -44.90
CA GLU A 845 -56.91 -9.71 -45.06
C GLU A 845 -58.31 -9.25 -44.62
N VAL A 846 -58.42 -8.64 -43.44
CA VAL A 846 -59.69 -8.14 -42.91
C VAL A 846 -60.20 -6.93 -43.72
N THR A 847 -59.31 -6.10 -44.23
CA THR A 847 -59.64 -4.97 -45.12
C THR A 847 -60.22 -5.47 -46.44
N LEU A 848 -59.58 -6.48 -47.04
CA LEU A 848 -60.04 -7.11 -48.27
C LEU A 848 -61.43 -7.75 -48.05
N TYR A 849 -61.59 -8.53 -46.98
CA TYR A 849 -62.87 -9.09 -46.57
C TYR A 849 -63.95 -8.02 -46.44
N ASN A 850 -63.70 -6.93 -45.70
CA ASN A 850 -64.68 -5.86 -45.50
C ASN A 850 -65.06 -5.16 -46.82
N SER A 851 -64.10 -4.98 -47.74
CA SER A 851 -64.36 -4.37 -49.05
C SER A 851 -65.28 -5.23 -49.93
N ILE A 852 -65.12 -6.55 -49.86
CA ILE A 852 -65.95 -7.51 -50.58
C ILE A 852 -67.35 -7.52 -49.93
N TYR A 853 -67.42 -7.66 -48.60
CA TYR A 853 -68.66 -7.65 -47.84
C TYR A 853 -69.52 -6.39 -48.11
N GLU A 854 -68.94 -5.20 -48.05
CA GLU A 854 -69.64 -3.94 -48.33
C GLU A 854 -70.11 -3.82 -49.79
N THR A 855 -69.33 -4.34 -50.74
CA THR A 855 -69.73 -4.37 -52.16
C THR A 855 -70.93 -5.29 -52.37
N MET A 856 -70.97 -6.41 -51.65
CA MET A 856 -72.03 -7.42 -51.73
C MET A 856 -73.31 -6.94 -51.06
N LYS A 857 -73.20 -6.33 -49.87
CA LYS A 857 -74.31 -5.69 -49.15
C LYS A 857 -75.00 -4.62 -50.01
N LYS A 858 -74.24 -3.86 -50.81
CA LYS A 858 -74.77 -2.88 -51.78
C LYS A 858 -75.45 -3.49 -52.99
N ARG A 859 -75.13 -4.73 -53.34
CA ARG A 859 -75.68 -5.43 -54.51
C ARG A 859 -76.83 -6.39 -54.16
N GLU A 860 -77.22 -6.47 -52.89
CA GLU A 860 -78.23 -7.41 -52.38
C GLU A 860 -77.97 -8.88 -52.80
N LEU A 861 -76.70 -9.22 -52.98
CA LEU A 861 -76.30 -10.55 -53.45
C LEU A 861 -76.57 -11.60 -52.37
N SER A 862 -76.92 -12.80 -52.83
CA SER A 862 -77.17 -13.94 -51.97
C SER A 862 -75.88 -14.41 -51.29
N PHE A 863 -76.05 -15.11 -50.17
CA PHE A 863 -74.94 -15.65 -49.38
C PHE A 863 -74.05 -16.63 -50.16
N GLN A 864 -74.63 -17.37 -51.11
CA GLN A 864 -73.89 -18.29 -51.97
C GLN A 864 -72.97 -17.55 -52.95
N GLU A 865 -73.44 -16.43 -53.51
CA GLU A 865 -72.62 -15.56 -54.36
C GLU A 865 -71.47 -14.91 -53.57
N LEU A 866 -71.64 -14.68 -52.26
CA LEU A 866 -70.58 -14.21 -51.36
C LEU A 866 -69.51 -15.27 -51.14
N TYR A 867 -69.92 -16.50 -50.85
CA TYR A 867 -69.01 -17.63 -50.68
C TYR A 867 -68.18 -17.87 -51.96
N GLU A 868 -68.83 -17.91 -53.13
CA GLU A 868 -68.16 -18.13 -54.42
C GLU A 868 -67.24 -16.96 -54.79
N SER A 869 -67.68 -15.70 -54.61
CA SER A 869 -66.86 -14.53 -54.92
C SER A 869 -65.64 -14.41 -54.01
N LEU A 870 -65.77 -14.71 -52.72
CA LEU A 870 -64.65 -14.75 -51.78
C LEU A 870 -63.71 -15.91 -52.11
N THR A 871 -64.23 -17.09 -52.46
CA THR A 871 -63.41 -18.25 -52.81
C THR A 871 -62.55 -17.98 -54.06
N VAL A 872 -63.11 -17.29 -55.06
CA VAL A 872 -62.40 -16.88 -56.28
C VAL A 872 -61.43 -15.73 -56.02
N ALA A 873 -61.82 -14.73 -55.24
CA ALA A 873 -60.96 -13.58 -54.93
C ALA A 873 -59.73 -13.96 -54.07
N LEU A 874 -59.79 -15.10 -53.39
CA LEU A 874 -58.83 -15.51 -52.36
C LEU A 874 -58.12 -16.84 -52.67
N GLU A 875 -58.14 -17.28 -53.94
CA GLU A 875 -57.61 -18.58 -54.39
C GLU A 875 -56.26 -18.96 -53.76
N GLY A 876 -56.26 -20.10 -53.03
CA GLY A 876 -55.05 -20.77 -52.53
C GLY A 876 -54.45 -20.23 -51.24
N LYS A 877 -55.12 -19.31 -50.54
CA LYS A 877 -54.63 -18.72 -49.29
C LYS A 877 -55.52 -19.09 -48.08
N ASN A 878 -55.06 -18.82 -46.85
CA ASN A 878 -55.72 -19.14 -45.56
C ASN A 878 -57.16 -18.59 -45.42
N GLU A 879 -57.58 -17.74 -46.35
CA GLU A 879 -58.80 -16.96 -46.37
C GLU A 879 -60.11 -17.75 -46.58
N GLN A 880 -60.09 -19.01 -47.05
CA GLN A 880 -61.28 -19.89 -47.02
C GLN A 880 -61.88 -20.04 -45.61
N ARG A 881 -61.03 -19.93 -44.58
CA ARG A 881 -61.42 -20.00 -43.17
C ARG A 881 -62.12 -18.72 -42.69
N PHE A 882 -61.87 -17.56 -43.33
CA PHE A 882 -62.57 -16.29 -43.04
C PHE A 882 -64.02 -16.29 -43.51
N ILE A 883 -64.29 -16.98 -44.63
CA ILE A 883 -65.64 -17.18 -45.14
C ILE A 883 -66.43 -18.05 -44.15
N GLN A 884 -65.86 -19.18 -43.70
CA GLN A 884 -66.48 -20.03 -42.65
C GLN A 884 -66.73 -19.27 -41.34
N TYR A 885 -65.81 -18.39 -40.95
CA TYR A 885 -65.94 -17.51 -39.79
C TYR A 885 -67.14 -16.55 -39.93
N ASP A 886 -67.25 -15.86 -41.08
CA ASP A 886 -68.32 -14.91 -41.34
C ASP A 886 -69.70 -15.60 -41.41
N CYS A 887 -69.74 -16.80 -41.98
CA CYS A 887 -70.92 -17.64 -41.98
C CYS A 887 -71.45 -17.90 -40.56
N ARG A 888 -70.56 -18.17 -39.59
CA ARG A 888 -70.95 -18.42 -38.20
C ARG A 888 -71.40 -17.15 -37.47
N VAL A 889 -70.71 -16.03 -37.67
CA VAL A 889 -71.08 -14.74 -37.05
C VAL A 889 -72.45 -14.27 -37.54
N HIS A 890 -72.66 -14.26 -38.85
CA HIS A 890 -73.91 -13.76 -39.44
C HIS A 890 -75.09 -14.74 -39.33
N MET A 891 -74.87 -16.04 -39.16
CA MET A 891 -75.97 -16.99 -38.88
C MET A 891 -76.78 -16.63 -37.62
N SER A 892 -76.18 -15.98 -36.63
CA SER A 892 -76.90 -15.49 -35.43
C SER A 892 -77.92 -14.37 -35.74
N ASN A 893 -77.69 -13.57 -36.79
CA ASN A 893 -78.57 -12.48 -37.21
C ASN A 893 -79.68 -12.94 -38.18
N TYR A 894 -79.56 -14.15 -38.73
CA TYR A 894 -80.55 -14.75 -39.65
C TYR A 894 -81.25 -15.95 -38.99
N SER A 895 -81.87 -15.71 -37.82
CA SER A 895 -82.65 -16.72 -37.09
C SER A 895 -83.88 -17.26 -37.86
N SER A 896 -84.19 -16.74 -39.05
CA SER A 896 -85.34 -17.15 -39.87
C SER A 896 -85.02 -18.15 -40.98
N LYS A 897 -83.78 -18.64 -41.13
CA LYS A 897 -83.39 -19.56 -42.23
C LYS A 897 -82.50 -20.75 -41.82
N ILE A 898 -82.56 -21.17 -40.56
CA ILE A 898 -81.76 -22.30 -40.04
C ILE A 898 -82.07 -23.61 -40.81
N GLU A 899 -83.35 -23.86 -41.12
CA GLU A 899 -83.82 -25.07 -41.79
C GLU A 899 -83.32 -25.19 -43.26
N THR A 900 -82.91 -24.09 -43.88
CA THR A 900 -82.36 -24.11 -45.26
C THR A 900 -80.86 -24.42 -45.27
N ILE A 901 -80.16 -24.15 -44.17
CA ILE A 901 -78.70 -24.34 -44.08
C ILE A 901 -78.37 -25.76 -43.61
N GLU A 902 -79.16 -26.32 -42.69
CA GLU A 902 -79.01 -27.73 -42.25
C GLU A 902 -79.22 -28.71 -43.40
N ASN A 903 -80.22 -28.48 -44.27
CA ASN A 903 -80.46 -29.30 -45.46
C ASN A 903 -79.36 -29.20 -46.53
N MET A 904 -78.55 -28.13 -46.53
CA MET A 904 -77.48 -27.94 -47.52
C MET A 904 -76.12 -28.48 -47.04
N LEU A 905 -75.92 -28.64 -45.72
CA LEU A 905 -74.72 -29.25 -45.14
C LEU A 905 -74.73 -30.79 -45.26
N GLU A 906 -75.90 -31.42 -45.31
CA GLU A 906 -76.04 -32.88 -45.49
C GLU A 906 -75.76 -33.38 -46.93
N GLU A 907 -75.84 -32.52 -47.95
CA GLU A 907 -75.63 -32.94 -49.36
C GLU A 907 -74.16 -33.06 -49.78
N PHE A 908 -73.19 -32.60 -48.98
CA PHE A 908 -71.78 -32.50 -49.39
C PHE A 908 -70.76 -33.23 -48.49
N ASP A 909 -71.24 -34.21 -47.70
CA ASP A 909 -70.46 -35.20 -46.95
C ASP A 909 -69.30 -34.58 -46.13
N PHE A 910 -69.66 -33.85 -45.07
CA PHE A 910 -68.77 -33.31 -44.04
C PHE A 910 -69.01 -33.93 -42.67
#